data_AF-A0A2Z6QA68-F1
#
_entry.id   AF-A0A2Z6QA68-F1
#
_cell.length_a   1.000
_cell.length_b   1.000
_cell.length_c   1.000
_cell.angle_alpha   90.00
_cell.angle_beta   90.00
_cell.angle_gamma   90.00
#
_symmetry.space_group_name_H-M   'P 1'
#
loop_
_entity.id
_entity.type
_entity.pdbx_description
1 polymer ?
#
loop_
_entity_poly.entity_id
_entity_poly.type
_entity_poly.pdbx_seq_one_letter_code
_entity_poly.pdbx_strand_id
1 'polypeptide(L)'
;MDKCKKCDQQYTNIENKWCKPCQINYLKENFTNWSSGNEKIDNIIQRMQLEIKNFYSKIVEWVPYYEFDEECKIYSKVSSGKWKNGPLYWNSHHEEYIRSTPNIEFTLKRSSNNVDDLLNEVNKYPIGHNNHIIHIYGITQNPDTKNYILILDYMYSEYHLSDCAKCDKMYIRVYSKLCKPCHINSLKESFGNWTSGNEKIDRFTQEMQLSITESQIIIEWISYNKFNNIEKLDENGYTIVYSALWSCASKSRLYYKKVILENLCNSYNNLDRFLNETYEKIKLNESTVYGISQNPDTKDYIIILNIEYCCEKCYRLYTYYDEKWCKHCQINYLDESTSWTGEEKIDDFIEEETRLKINCYTDMIFEWIPYSQFTDVKEIGTYGSSTVYSAIWKNGPLSCFLINEVNKYPIKNKNITLTIYGISQNPNTKYYTLILNDEYLKYLEYCCTKCDKLYTDTNLKWCEICQMNDLKKDFKNWTSGNENVDKFIQEMKLKAYRHKDIPFEWIPYDQFNNIKKVGKGGFAIVYSAIWKDGPKYHYQNDRKNLNKLIALKSLNDSQNITSEFLKEIQSYSREMRYTSNSSNILKIYGMSQNPDTNNYIMILEYANGGNFDDYWIKKNYKSFNWNQKVNTLCNIIKGLKEIHQKSMVHRDFHTGNILFDSLHDKTYISDMGLCGEVGNIDEKNIYGVMPYVAPEVLRGRPYTQAADIYSFGMIMYFTATGRQPFQNCAHDQFLVLDICEGIRPVINEPVAPKCYIDLMKKCWDLNPDDRPNVIELEKLINSFKYVIKTKFKEADEYRKANLASFKNNLSATHPQAIYTSRLLNPFTKDLLNYVDDQ
;
A
#
# COMPACT_ATOMS: atom_id res chain seq x y z
N MET A 1 -7.61 16.07 12.13
CA MET A 1 -8.21 15.72 10.83
C MET A 1 -7.11 15.66 9.79
N ASP A 2 -6.81 14.48 9.27
CA ASP A 2 -5.72 14.29 8.30
C ASP A 2 -6.13 14.82 6.92
N LYS A 3 -5.43 15.86 6.45
CA LYS A 3 -5.56 16.41 5.10
C LYS A 3 -4.67 15.63 4.13
N CYS A 4 -5.10 15.51 2.87
CA CYS A 4 -4.32 14.92 1.80
C CYS A 4 -3.08 15.74 1.54
N LYS A 5 -1.90 15.11 1.69
CA LYS A 5 -0.59 15.79 1.50
C LYS A 5 -0.36 16.34 0.08
N LYS A 6 -1.13 15.89 -0.91
CA LYS A 6 -0.98 16.28 -2.33
C LYS A 6 -1.87 17.46 -2.75
N CYS A 7 -3.00 17.68 -2.08
CA CYS A 7 -3.98 18.71 -2.51
C CYS A 7 -4.64 19.48 -1.36
N ASP A 8 -4.24 19.23 -0.11
CA ASP A 8 -4.79 19.81 1.12
C ASP A 8 -6.30 19.66 1.35
N GLN A 9 -6.98 18.85 0.53
CA GLN A 9 -8.37 18.45 0.74
C GLN A 9 -8.46 17.26 1.71
N GLN A 10 -9.62 17.05 2.34
CA GLN A 10 -9.82 15.90 3.24
C GLN A 10 -9.68 14.56 2.47
N TYR A 11 -9.04 13.58 3.09
CA TYR A 11 -9.04 12.21 2.57
C TYR A 11 -10.48 11.68 2.52
N THR A 12 -10.88 11.12 1.38
CA THR A 12 -12.18 10.44 1.26
C THR A 12 -12.18 9.11 2.01
N ASN A 13 -11.00 8.50 2.23
CA ASN A 13 -10.79 7.41 3.18
C ASN A 13 -9.43 7.59 3.88
N ILE A 14 -9.46 7.86 5.19
CA ILE A 14 -8.28 8.18 6.01
C ILE A 14 -7.37 6.96 6.19
N GLU A 15 -7.95 5.79 6.50
CA GLU A 15 -7.20 4.55 6.75
C GLU A 15 -6.34 4.12 5.54
N ASN A 16 -6.83 4.35 4.32
CA ASN A 16 -6.17 3.94 3.08
C ASN A 16 -5.46 5.08 2.35
N LYS A 17 -5.38 6.26 2.98
CA LYS A 17 -4.79 7.49 2.41
C LYS A 17 -5.27 7.78 0.98
N TRP A 18 -6.56 7.55 0.73
CA TRP A 18 -7.14 7.67 -0.60
C TRP A 18 -7.92 8.97 -0.73
N CYS A 19 -7.50 9.82 -1.67
CA CYS A 19 -8.08 11.14 -1.92
C CYS A 19 -8.69 11.19 -3.32
N LYS A 20 -10.03 11.19 -3.41
CA LYS A 20 -10.76 11.19 -4.69
C LYS A 20 -10.31 12.28 -5.67
N PRO A 21 -10.17 13.56 -5.27
CA PRO A 21 -9.65 14.62 -6.14
C PRO A 21 -8.28 14.27 -6.76
N CYS A 22 -7.32 13.80 -5.95
CA CYS A 22 -6.00 13.41 -6.44
C CYS A 22 -6.06 12.23 -7.40
N GLN A 23 -6.97 11.28 -7.17
CA GLN A 23 -7.13 10.14 -8.07
C GLN A 23 -7.73 10.55 -9.42
N ILE A 24 -8.73 11.42 -9.40
CA ILE A 24 -9.34 11.95 -10.62
C ILE A 24 -8.27 12.72 -11.44
N ASN A 25 -7.44 13.52 -10.78
CA ASN A 25 -6.34 14.23 -11.45
C ASN A 25 -5.31 13.27 -12.05
N TYR A 26 -4.87 12.27 -11.28
CA TYR A 26 -3.97 11.23 -11.77
C TYR A 26 -4.54 10.53 -13.02
N LEU A 27 -5.82 10.16 -13.01
CA LEU A 27 -6.44 9.50 -14.17
C LEU A 27 -6.47 10.42 -15.39
N LYS A 28 -6.84 11.70 -15.21
CA LYS A 28 -6.82 12.70 -16.30
C LYS A 28 -5.45 12.87 -16.93
N GLU A 29 -4.39 12.90 -16.12
CA GLU A 29 -3.00 13.01 -16.58
C GLU A 29 -2.53 11.76 -17.35
N ASN A 30 -3.20 10.62 -17.17
CA ASN A 30 -2.79 9.32 -17.71
C ASN A 30 -3.76 8.73 -18.74
N PHE A 31 -4.76 9.50 -19.22
CA PHE A 31 -5.74 8.99 -20.19
C PHE A 31 -5.12 8.39 -21.46
N THR A 32 -3.97 8.90 -21.88
CA THR A 32 -3.23 8.39 -23.05
C THR A 32 -2.68 6.98 -22.84
N ASN A 33 -2.46 6.54 -21.60
CA ASN A 33 -1.91 5.21 -21.29
C ASN A 33 -2.89 4.07 -21.59
N TRP A 34 -4.18 4.37 -21.74
CA TRP A 34 -5.24 3.39 -22.00
C TRP A 34 -5.98 3.66 -23.31
N SER A 35 -5.29 4.30 -24.26
CA SER A 35 -5.84 4.59 -25.58
C SER A 35 -5.99 3.31 -26.42
N SER A 36 -7.20 3.07 -26.90
CA SER A 36 -7.53 2.06 -27.90
C SER A 36 -7.18 2.49 -29.32
N GLY A 37 -6.90 3.77 -29.55
CA GLY A 37 -6.78 4.37 -30.88
C GLY A 37 -8.13 4.64 -31.54
N ASN A 38 -9.23 4.44 -30.81
CA ASN A 38 -10.59 4.78 -31.23
C ASN A 38 -11.20 5.78 -30.24
N GLU A 39 -11.40 7.01 -30.70
CA GLU A 39 -11.88 8.14 -29.88
C GLU A 39 -13.17 7.82 -29.12
N LYS A 40 -14.12 7.09 -29.74
CA LYS A 40 -15.38 6.72 -29.07
C LYS A 40 -15.17 5.75 -27.90
N ILE A 41 -14.23 4.82 -28.03
CA ILE A 41 -13.90 3.85 -26.98
C ILE A 41 -13.08 4.52 -25.87
N ASP A 42 -12.16 5.40 -26.25
CA ASP A 42 -11.35 6.15 -25.29
C ASP A 42 -12.23 7.07 -24.44
N ASN A 43 -13.19 7.75 -25.06
CA ASN A 43 -14.17 8.59 -24.36
C ASN A 43 -15.00 7.80 -23.33
N ILE A 44 -15.40 6.55 -23.62
CA ILE A 44 -16.16 5.76 -22.65
C ILE A 44 -15.28 5.26 -21.50
N ILE A 45 -14.05 4.83 -21.79
CA ILE A 45 -13.08 4.42 -20.76
C ILE A 45 -12.81 5.60 -19.83
N GLN A 46 -12.50 6.78 -20.37
CA GLN A 46 -12.24 8.00 -19.59
C GLN A 46 -13.45 8.38 -18.72
N ARG A 47 -14.66 8.32 -19.27
CA ARG A 47 -15.90 8.56 -18.49
C ARG A 47 -16.00 7.60 -17.31
N MET A 48 -15.80 6.31 -17.53
CA MET A 48 -15.86 5.30 -16.46
C MET A 48 -14.77 5.49 -15.40
N GLN A 49 -13.57 5.90 -15.81
CA GLN A 49 -12.46 6.22 -14.91
C GLN A 49 -12.75 7.43 -14.01
N LEU A 50 -13.46 8.45 -14.53
CA LEU A 50 -13.83 9.64 -13.75
C LEU A 50 -14.94 9.38 -12.71
N GLU A 51 -15.68 8.27 -12.84
CA GLU A 51 -16.79 7.91 -11.96
C GLU A 51 -16.36 7.13 -10.70
N ILE A 52 -15.06 6.92 -10.45
CA ILE A 52 -14.55 6.21 -9.26
C ILE A 52 -14.99 6.88 -7.95
N LYS A 53 -15.32 6.07 -6.94
CA LYS A 53 -15.91 6.55 -5.67
C LYS A 53 -15.05 6.28 -4.44
N ASN A 54 -14.30 5.17 -4.39
CA ASN A 54 -13.45 4.82 -3.25
C ASN A 54 -12.22 3.98 -3.66
N PHE A 55 -11.38 3.60 -2.70
CA PHE A 55 -10.14 2.87 -2.95
C PHE A 55 -10.30 1.42 -3.43
N TYR A 56 -11.51 0.84 -3.32
CA TYR A 56 -11.83 -0.47 -3.91
C TYR A 56 -12.27 -0.36 -5.37
N SER A 57 -12.53 0.85 -5.89
CA SER A 57 -12.89 1.06 -7.29
C SER A 57 -11.77 0.54 -8.20
N LYS A 58 -12.13 -0.36 -9.12
CA LYS A 58 -11.22 -0.92 -10.13
C LYS A 58 -11.23 -0.01 -11.36
N ILE A 59 -10.06 0.19 -11.95
CA ILE A 59 -9.90 1.11 -13.09
C ILE A 59 -10.20 0.35 -14.39
N VAL A 60 -11.19 0.83 -15.13
CA VAL A 60 -11.51 0.32 -16.47
C VAL A 60 -10.42 0.78 -17.44
N GLU A 61 -9.95 -0.12 -18.30
CA GLU A 61 -8.90 0.19 -19.26
C GLU A 61 -9.09 -0.50 -20.62
N TRP A 62 -8.42 0.04 -21.63
CA TRP A 62 -8.16 -0.69 -22.85
C TRP A 62 -7.05 -1.70 -22.59
N VAL A 63 -7.35 -2.96 -22.87
CA VAL A 63 -6.41 -4.07 -22.67
C VAL A 63 -6.00 -4.60 -24.04
N PRO A 64 -4.70 -4.61 -24.37
CA PRO A 64 -4.23 -5.24 -25.60
C PRO A 64 -4.55 -6.75 -25.61
N TYR A 65 -5.04 -7.28 -26.73
CA TYR A 65 -5.53 -8.66 -26.78
C TYR A 65 -4.48 -9.73 -26.46
N TYR A 66 -3.19 -9.44 -26.67
CA TYR A 66 -2.10 -10.35 -26.33
C TYR A 66 -1.90 -10.57 -24.81
N GLU A 67 -2.58 -9.77 -23.99
CA GLU A 67 -2.61 -9.89 -22.52
C GLU A 67 -3.42 -11.11 -22.02
N PHE A 68 -4.15 -11.80 -22.90
CA PHE A 68 -4.94 -12.99 -22.56
C PHE A 68 -4.28 -14.28 -23.02
N ASP A 69 -4.36 -15.35 -22.22
CA ASP A 69 -3.93 -16.71 -22.61
C ASP A 69 -4.98 -17.40 -23.50
N GLU A 70 -4.55 -18.12 -24.54
CA GLU A 70 -5.40 -18.68 -25.62
C GLU A 70 -6.34 -19.82 -25.19
N GLU A 71 -6.21 -20.39 -23.98
CA GLU A 71 -7.08 -21.47 -23.50
C GLU A 71 -8.40 -20.94 -22.91
N CYS A 72 -9.35 -20.60 -23.79
CA CYS A 72 -10.71 -20.24 -23.40
C CYS A 72 -11.64 -21.46 -23.37
N LYS A 73 -12.29 -21.75 -22.23
CA LYS A 73 -13.43 -22.68 -22.22
C LYS A 73 -14.67 -21.93 -22.72
N ILE A 74 -15.33 -22.47 -23.74
CA ILE A 74 -16.52 -21.86 -24.36
C ILE A 74 -17.76 -22.42 -23.67
N TYR A 75 -18.54 -21.55 -23.04
CA TYR A 75 -19.86 -21.86 -22.52
C TYR A 75 -20.84 -20.83 -23.11
N SER A 76 -21.50 -21.14 -24.23
CA SER A 76 -22.38 -20.22 -24.96
C SER A 76 -21.66 -18.96 -25.50
N LYS A 77 -22.36 -17.80 -25.68
CA LYS A 77 -21.82 -16.52 -26.20
C LYS A 77 -20.74 -15.86 -25.30
N VAL A 78 -20.27 -16.57 -24.29
CA VAL A 78 -19.34 -16.11 -23.26
C VAL A 78 -18.21 -17.13 -23.11
N SER A 79 -16.99 -16.64 -22.94
CA SER A 79 -15.79 -17.47 -22.71
C SER A 79 -15.11 -17.05 -21.40
N SER A 80 -14.40 -17.94 -20.72
CA SER A 80 -13.49 -17.55 -19.64
C SER A 80 -12.06 -17.43 -20.15
N GLY A 81 -11.28 -16.50 -19.61
CA GLY A 81 -9.87 -16.30 -19.98
C GLY A 81 -9.02 -15.84 -18.81
N LYS A 82 -7.70 -16.00 -18.91
CA LYS A 82 -6.72 -15.51 -17.93
C LYS A 82 -6.05 -14.24 -18.43
N TRP A 83 -6.08 -13.20 -17.62
CA TRP A 83 -5.39 -11.93 -17.91
C TRP A 83 -4.01 -11.92 -17.24
N LYS A 84 -2.94 -11.84 -18.04
CA LYS A 84 -1.53 -11.94 -17.61
C LYS A 84 -1.16 -10.91 -16.55
N ASN A 85 -1.51 -9.65 -16.76
CA ASN A 85 -1.16 -8.57 -15.84
C ASN A 85 -2.29 -8.21 -14.86
N GLY A 86 -3.54 -8.59 -15.13
CA GLY A 86 -4.69 -8.30 -14.25
C GLY A 86 -5.06 -6.81 -14.17
N PRO A 87 -6.18 -6.46 -13.50
CA PRO A 87 -6.68 -5.09 -13.44
C PRO A 87 -5.88 -4.21 -12.48
N LEU A 88 -5.93 -2.90 -12.72
CA LEU A 88 -5.37 -1.86 -11.85
C LEU A 88 -6.24 -1.64 -10.60
N TYR A 89 -5.60 -1.49 -9.44
CA TYR A 89 -6.25 -1.12 -8.18
C TYR A 89 -5.32 -0.25 -7.32
N TRP A 90 -5.91 0.52 -6.40
CA TRP A 90 -5.16 1.41 -5.52
C TRP A 90 -4.41 0.64 -4.42
N ASN A 91 -3.12 0.88 -4.30
CA ASN A 91 -2.32 0.39 -3.18
C ASN A 91 -2.12 1.50 -2.14
N SER A 92 -2.75 1.32 -0.97
CA SER A 92 -2.67 2.29 0.14
C SER A 92 -1.30 2.42 0.80
N HIS A 93 -0.40 1.44 0.62
CA HIS A 93 0.96 1.47 1.19
C HIS A 93 1.91 2.32 0.34
N HIS A 94 1.76 2.26 -0.99
CA HIS A 94 2.61 2.96 -1.96
C HIS A 94 1.96 4.24 -2.50
N GLU A 95 0.67 4.48 -2.20
CA GLU A 95 -0.11 5.62 -2.68
C GLU A 95 -0.09 5.74 -4.22
N GLU A 96 -0.16 4.59 -4.90
CA GLU A 96 -0.14 4.44 -6.36
C GLU A 96 -1.10 3.33 -6.82
N TYR A 97 -1.46 3.34 -8.11
CA TYR A 97 -2.16 2.20 -8.72
C TYR A 97 -1.16 1.12 -9.10
N ILE A 98 -1.40 -0.09 -8.61
CA ILE A 98 -0.62 -1.27 -9.01
C ILE A 98 -1.54 -2.33 -9.61
N ARG A 99 -0.94 -3.22 -10.38
CA ARG A 99 -1.60 -4.45 -10.82
C ARG A 99 -1.32 -5.56 -9.81
N SER A 100 -2.34 -6.29 -9.36
CA SER A 100 -2.16 -7.45 -8.47
C SER A 100 -2.58 -8.70 -9.19
N THR A 101 -1.90 -9.78 -8.81
CA THR A 101 -2.24 -11.16 -9.13
C THR A 101 -2.24 -11.43 -10.64
N PRO A 102 -1.09 -11.85 -11.20
CA PRO A 102 -1.08 -12.40 -12.55
C PRO A 102 -1.99 -13.64 -12.62
N ASN A 103 -2.71 -13.80 -13.73
CA ASN A 103 -3.59 -14.95 -14.03
C ASN A 103 -4.92 -15.01 -13.26
N ILE A 104 -5.59 -13.88 -13.02
CA ILE A 104 -7.00 -13.90 -12.59
C ILE A 104 -7.88 -14.42 -13.74
N GLU A 105 -8.81 -15.33 -13.42
CA GLU A 105 -9.85 -15.77 -14.35
C GLU A 105 -10.92 -14.68 -14.49
N PHE A 106 -11.31 -14.37 -15.72
CA PHE A 106 -12.37 -13.41 -16.04
C PHE A 106 -13.35 -13.98 -17.05
N THR A 107 -14.52 -13.38 -17.10
CA THR A 107 -15.55 -13.66 -18.09
C THR A 107 -15.38 -12.70 -19.28
N LEU A 108 -15.10 -13.25 -20.45
CA LEU A 108 -15.02 -12.55 -21.73
C LEU A 108 -16.35 -12.65 -22.45
N LYS A 109 -17.04 -11.51 -22.62
CA LYS A 109 -18.26 -11.43 -23.43
C LYS A 109 -17.93 -10.89 -24.82
N ARG A 110 -18.17 -11.70 -25.85
CA ARG A 110 -17.97 -11.27 -27.25
C ARG A 110 -19.04 -10.25 -27.64
N SER A 111 -18.61 -9.13 -28.17
CA SER A 111 -19.44 -8.13 -28.84
C SER A 111 -19.23 -8.18 -30.35
N SER A 112 -20.00 -7.37 -31.07
CA SER A 112 -19.88 -7.09 -32.50
C SER A 112 -18.54 -6.40 -32.83
N ASN A 113 -18.17 -6.37 -34.11
CA ASN A 113 -17.05 -5.56 -34.63
C ASN A 113 -17.42 -4.07 -34.79
N ASN A 114 -18.68 -3.71 -34.53
CA ASN A 114 -19.18 -2.34 -34.53
C ASN A 114 -19.00 -1.69 -33.14
N VAL A 115 -18.41 -0.49 -33.13
CA VAL A 115 -18.21 0.32 -31.91
C VAL A 115 -19.53 0.72 -31.28
N ASP A 116 -20.55 1.06 -32.07
CA ASP A 116 -21.84 1.50 -31.52
C ASP A 116 -22.57 0.35 -30.81
N ASP A 117 -22.39 -0.90 -31.28
CA ASP A 117 -22.89 -2.09 -30.60
C ASP A 117 -22.15 -2.36 -29.28
N LEU A 118 -20.82 -2.20 -29.27
CA LEU A 118 -20.01 -2.25 -28.05
C LEU A 118 -20.48 -1.19 -27.04
N LEU A 119 -20.70 0.05 -27.46
CA LEU A 119 -21.16 1.13 -26.59
C LEU A 119 -22.54 0.81 -26.00
N ASN A 120 -23.46 0.30 -26.83
CA ASN A 120 -24.76 -0.18 -26.37
C ASN A 120 -24.62 -1.28 -25.32
N GLU A 121 -23.63 -2.16 -25.48
CA GLU A 121 -23.36 -3.26 -24.55
C GLU A 121 -22.73 -2.77 -23.23
N VAL A 122 -21.71 -1.90 -23.27
CA VAL A 122 -21.08 -1.30 -22.09
C VAL A 122 -22.12 -0.56 -21.24
N ASN A 123 -23.03 0.17 -21.89
CA ASN A 123 -24.10 0.91 -21.21
C ASN A 123 -25.16 0.02 -20.54
N LYS A 124 -25.13 -1.32 -20.73
CA LYS A 124 -26.01 -2.25 -20.00
C LYS A 124 -25.52 -2.55 -18.58
N TYR A 125 -24.26 -2.28 -18.26
CA TYR A 125 -23.66 -2.59 -16.97
C TYR A 125 -23.63 -1.33 -16.07
N PRO A 126 -24.23 -1.36 -14.87
CA PRO A 126 -24.19 -0.21 -13.96
C PRO A 126 -22.76 0.00 -13.42
N ILE A 127 -22.39 1.26 -13.26
CA ILE A 127 -21.11 1.68 -12.66
C ILE A 127 -21.36 1.91 -11.16
N GLY A 128 -21.32 0.84 -10.35
CA GLY A 128 -21.31 0.98 -8.88
C GLY A 128 -21.86 -0.16 -8.02
N HIS A 129 -21.04 -0.55 -7.01
CA HIS A 129 -21.31 -0.89 -5.59
C HIS A 129 -22.25 -2.04 -5.16
N ASN A 130 -21.73 -3.27 -5.19
CA ASN A 130 -21.81 -4.27 -4.11
C ASN A 130 -21.08 -5.54 -4.58
N ASN A 131 -20.78 -6.48 -3.66
CA ASN A 131 -20.22 -7.82 -3.96
C ASN A 131 -21.12 -8.70 -4.88
N HIS A 132 -22.16 -8.13 -5.49
CA HIS A 132 -23.20 -8.80 -6.29
C HIS A 132 -23.49 -8.12 -7.65
N ILE A 133 -22.63 -7.21 -8.13
CA ILE A 133 -22.78 -6.55 -9.44
C ILE A 133 -21.62 -6.96 -10.35
N ILE A 134 -21.93 -7.30 -11.61
CA ILE A 134 -20.93 -7.61 -12.64
C ILE A 134 -20.09 -6.36 -12.92
N HIS A 135 -18.79 -6.41 -12.65
CA HIS A 135 -17.85 -5.30 -12.90
C HIS A 135 -17.18 -5.44 -14.26
N ILE A 136 -17.13 -4.35 -15.04
CA ILE A 136 -16.27 -4.26 -16.23
C ILE A 136 -14.86 -3.91 -15.78
N TYR A 137 -13.88 -4.73 -16.14
CA TYR A 137 -12.47 -4.46 -15.86
C TYR A 137 -11.73 -3.88 -17.06
N GLY A 138 -12.21 -4.12 -18.27
CA GLY A 138 -11.63 -3.53 -19.46
C GLY A 138 -12.30 -3.95 -20.75
N ILE A 139 -11.79 -3.37 -21.83
CA ILE A 139 -12.23 -3.59 -23.21
C ILE A 139 -11.02 -4.02 -24.01
N THR A 140 -11.16 -5.05 -24.83
CA THR A 140 -10.14 -5.48 -25.81
C THR A 140 -10.78 -5.69 -27.17
N GLN A 141 -9.98 -5.77 -28.23
CA GLN A 141 -10.43 -6.20 -29.55
C GLN A 141 -9.61 -7.41 -30.01
N ASN A 142 -10.29 -8.48 -30.42
CA ASN A 142 -9.61 -9.63 -31.00
C ASN A 142 -9.02 -9.23 -32.38
N PRO A 143 -7.71 -9.43 -32.62
CA PRO A 143 -7.04 -8.93 -33.81
C PRO A 143 -7.46 -9.65 -35.09
N ASP A 144 -7.91 -10.91 -34.99
CA ASP A 144 -8.29 -11.75 -36.13
C ASP A 144 -9.72 -11.48 -36.58
N THR A 145 -10.66 -11.48 -35.63
CA THR A 145 -12.10 -11.33 -35.87
C THR A 145 -12.55 -9.88 -35.87
N LYS A 146 -11.72 -8.95 -35.36
CA LYS A 146 -12.04 -7.54 -35.11
C LYS A 146 -13.20 -7.30 -34.14
N ASN A 147 -13.70 -8.35 -33.49
CA ASN A 147 -14.75 -8.24 -32.49
C ASN A 147 -14.21 -7.62 -31.20
N TYR A 148 -14.99 -6.70 -30.64
CA TYR A 148 -14.71 -6.18 -29.30
C TYR A 148 -15.14 -7.19 -28.25
N ILE A 149 -14.43 -7.20 -27.13
CA ILE A 149 -14.66 -8.12 -26.02
C ILE A 149 -14.63 -7.34 -24.73
N LEU A 150 -15.66 -7.54 -23.90
CA LEU A 150 -15.73 -6.99 -22.55
C LEU A 150 -15.15 -7.99 -21.55
N ILE A 151 -14.37 -7.48 -20.62
CA ILE A 151 -13.74 -8.25 -19.53
C ILE A 151 -14.56 -8.02 -18.27
N LEU A 152 -15.13 -9.08 -17.71
CA LEU A 152 -16.07 -9.05 -16.58
C LEU A 152 -15.59 -9.93 -15.42
N ASP A 153 -16.03 -9.63 -14.19
CA ASP A 153 -15.76 -10.44 -12.99
C ASP A 153 -16.26 -11.90 -13.08
N TYR A 154 -15.50 -12.83 -12.50
CA TYR A 154 -15.69 -14.28 -12.57
C TYR A 154 -16.65 -14.85 -11.52
N MET A 155 -16.91 -14.13 -10.42
CA MET A 155 -17.87 -14.64 -9.43
C MET A 155 -19.31 -14.32 -9.87
N TYR A 156 -20.15 -15.37 -9.94
CA TYR A 156 -21.61 -15.36 -10.12
C TYR A 156 -22.20 -15.58 -11.53
N SER A 157 -21.52 -16.28 -12.45
CA SER A 157 -22.03 -16.47 -13.83
C SER A 157 -23.06 -17.60 -14.04
N GLU A 158 -23.39 -18.46 -13.07
CA GLU A 158 -24.37 -19.54 -13.32
C GLU A 158 -25.84 -19.13 -13.12
N TYR A 159 -26.14 -17.98 -12.50
CA TYR A 159 -27.54 -17.60 -12.17
C TYR A 159 -27.98 -16.17 -12.58
N HIS A 160 -27.13 -15.34 -13.20
CA HIS A 160 -27.37 -13.89 -13.27
C HIS A 160 -27.42 -13.20 -14.66
N LEU A 161 -27.38 -13.92 -15.78
CA LEU A 161 -27.50 -13.32 -17.11
C LEU A 161 -28.87 -13.63 -17.73
N SER A 162 -29.91 -12.89 -17.35
CA SER A 162 -31.20 -12.92 -18.06
C SER A 162 -31.54 -11.54 -18.64
N ASP A 163 -31.78 -11.51 -19.95
CA ASP A 163 -32.22 -10.31 -20.66
C ASP A 163 -33.72 -10.09 -20.47
N CYS A 164 -34.14 -8.82 -20.50
CA CYS A 164 -35.54 -8.47 -20.43
C CYS A 164 -36.28 -8.86 -21.70
N ALA A 165 -37.31 -9.70 -21.56
CA ALA A 165 -38.10 -10.22 -22.68
C ALA A 165 -38.82 -9.15 -23.54
N LYS A 166 -38.85 -7.89 -23.10
CA LYS A 166 -39.43 -6.77 -23.85
C LYS A 166 -38.40 -5.92 -24.61
N CYS A 167 -37.19 -5.79 -24.08
CA CYS A 167 -36.21 -4.79 -24.53
C CYS A 167 -34.85 -5.40 -24.92
N ASP A 168 -34.63 -6.71 -24.68
CA ASP A 168 -33.36 -7.43 -24.83
C ASP A 168 -32.16 -6.75 -24.14
N LYS A 169 -32.45 -5.87 -23.17
CA LYS A 169 -31.47 -5.27 -22.26
C LYS A 169 -31.54 -5.97 -20.91
N MET A 170 -30.40 -6.08 -20.26
CA MET A 170 -30.26 -6.80 -18.99
C MET A 170 -31.15 -6.17 -17.91
N TYR A 171 -31.77 -6.99 -17.06
CA TYR A 171 -32.49 -6.48 -15.90
C TYR A 171 -31.51 -5.79 -14.93
N ILE A 172 -31.89 -4.63 -14.38
CA ILE A 172 -31.14 -3.99 -13.27
C ILE A 172 -31.16 -4.91 -12.05
N ARG A 173 -32.29 -5.59 -11.82
CA ARG A 173 -32.50 -6.49 -10.70
C ARG A 173 -33.16 -7.77 -11.21
N VAL A 174 -32.37 -8.84 -11.35
CA VAL A 174 -32.79 -10.11 -11.98
C VAL A 174 -33.95 -10.77 -11.22
N TYR A 175 -33.94 -10.71 -9.88
CA TYR A 175 -35.01 -11.25 -9.03
C TYR A 175 -36.38 -10.57 -9.23
N SER A 176 -36.41 -9.27 -9.56
CA SER A 176 -37.65 -8.50 -9.74
C SER A 176 -37.97 -8.17 -11.20
N LYS A 177 -37.16 -8.65 -12.17
CA LYS A 177 -37.32 -8.41 -13.62
C LYS A 177 -37.51 -6.93 -14.00
N LEU A 178 -36.75 -6.02 -13.38
CA LEU A 178 -36.84 -4.57 -13.66
C LEU A 178 -35.86 -4.13 -14.78
N CYS A 179 -36.35 -3.79 -15.99
CA CYS A 179 -35.54 -3.21 -17.11
C CYS A 179 -35.60 -1.67 -17.03
N LYS A 180 -34.48 -0.98 -16.72
CA LYS A 180 -34.39 0.51 -16.66
C LYS A 180 -34.97 1.16 -17.93
N PRO A 181 -34.55 0.73 -19.14
CA PRO A 181 -35.08 1.27 -20.38
C PRO A 181 -36.59 1.12 -20.54
N CYS A 182 -37.14 -0.06 -20.23
CA CYS A 182 -38.60 -0.28 -20.25
C CYS A 182 -39.32 0.57 -19.22
N HIS A 183 -38.74 0.74 -18.03
CA HIS A 183 -39.33 1.52 -16.97
C HIS A 183 -39.35 3.02 -17.34
N ILE A 184 -38.23 3.55 -17.85
CA ILE A 184 -38.13 4.93 -18.36
C ILE A 184 -39.11 5.15 -19.51
N ASN A 185 -39.22 4.22 -20.46
CA ASN A 185 -40.17 4.36 -21.57
C ASN A 185 -41.62 4.38 -21.07
N SER A 186 -41.97 3.48 -20.14
CA SER A 186 -43.29 3.49 -19.50
C SER A 186 -43.57 4.78 -18.74
N LEU A 187 -42.57 5.39 -18.09
CA LEU A 187 -42.70 6.68 -17.42
C LEU A 187 -42.92 7.81 -18.42
N LYS A 188 -42.13 7.86 -19.49
CA LYS A 188 -42.28 8.86 -20.57
C LYS A 188 -43.66 8.81 -21.24
N GLU A 189 -44.20 7.61 -21.46
CA GLU A 189 -45.57 7.43 -21.96
C GLU A 189 -46.63 7.97 -20.98
N SER A 190 -46.32 8.01 -19.68
CA SER A 190 -47.23 8.48 -18.63
C SER A 190 -47.15 9.98 -18.33
N PHE A 191 -46.14 10.71 -18.83
CA PHE A 191 -45.95 12.13 -18.54
C PHE A 191 -47.10 13.01 -19.06
N GLY A 192 -47.84 12.56 -20.08
CA GLY A 192 -49.04 13.24 -20.56
C GLY A 192 -50.30 12.99 -19.71
N ASN A 193 -50.26 12.07 -18.75
CA ASN A 193 -51.43 11.64 -17.98
C ASN A 193 -51.66 12.47 -16.71
N TRP A 194 -50.75 13.38 -16.36
CA TRP A 194 -50.86 14.26 -15.20
C TRP A 194 -50.13 15.59 -15.45
N THR A 195 -50.53 16.65 -14.74
CA THR A 195 -49.82 17.93 -14.70
C THR A 195 -50.10 18.61 -13.36
N SER A 196 -49.11 19.36 -12.85
CA SER A 196 -49.27 20.25 -11.72
C SER A 196 -49.90 21.60 -12.07
N GLY A 197 -49.99 21.93 -13.37
CA GLY A 197 -50.31 23.27 -13.84
C GLY A 197 -49.14 24.25 -13.76
N ASN A 198 -47.94 23.81 -13.34
CA ASN A 198 -46.70 24.61 -13.33
C ASN A 198 -45.59 23.86 -14.07
N GLU A 199 -45.13 24.40 -15.20
CA GLU A 199 -44.13 23.77 -16.07
C GLU A 199 -42.82 23.44 -15.34
N LYS A 200 -42.41 24.26 -14.37
CA LYS A 200 -41.16 24.06 -13.62
C LYS A 200 -41.27 22.90 -12.63
N ILE A 201 -42.43 22.70 -12.03
CA ILE A 201 -42.72 21.55 -11.15
C ILE A 201 -42.86 20.27 -11.97
N ASP A 202 -43.54 20.35 -13.11
CA ASP A 202 -43.70 19.22 -14.03
C ASP A 202 -42.33 18.74 -14.52
N ARG A 203 -41.48 19.68 -14.96
CA ARG A 203 -40.11 19.41 -15.38
C ARG A 203 -39.27 18.80 -14.26
N PHE A 204 -39.27 19.41 -13.07
CA PHE A 204 -38.54 18.88 -11.91
C PHE A 204 -38.97 17.45 -11.57
N THR A 205 -40.29 17.19 -11.52
CA THR A 205 -40.82 15.88 -11.18
C THR A 205 -40.44 14.84 -12.24
N GLN A 206 -40.52 15.19 -13.53
CA GLN A 206 -40.07 14.33 -14.63
C GLN A 206 -38.56 14.05 -14.57
N GLU A 207 -37.74 15.07 -14.29
CA GLU A 207 -36.29 14.93 -14.11
C GLU A 207 -35.98 13.96 -12.94
N MET A 208 -36.68 14.12 -11.82
CA MET A 208 -36.53 13.21 -10.67
C MET A 208 -36.94 11.79 -11.03
N GLN A 209 -38.09 11.58 -11.69
CA GLN A 209 -38.56 10.27 -12.15
C GLN A 209 -37.58 9.57 -13.11
N LEU A 210 -36.87 10.32 -13.95
CA LEU A 210 -35.86 9.80 -14.87
C LEU A 210 -34.49 9.55 -14.21
N SER A 211 -34.21 10.25 -13.10
CA SER A 211 -32.93 10.17 -12.40
C SER A 211 -32.80 8.98 -11.45
N ILE A 212 -33.91 8.34 -11.04
CA ILE A 212 -33.91 7.25 -10.06
C ILE A 212 -33.09 6.05 -10.57
N THR A 213 -32.13 5.63 -9.76
CA THR A 213 -31.18 4.57 -10.14
C THR A 213 -31.59 3.20 -9.62
N GLU A 214 -32.19 3.09 -8.42
CA GLU A 214 -32.46 1.79 -7.77
C GLU A 214 -33.70 1.71 -6.83
N SER A 215 -34.44 2.80 -6.59
CA SER A 215 -35.57 2.80 -5.62
C SER A 215 -36.89 2.19 -6.13
N GLN A 216 -37.75 1.76 -5.19
CA GLN A 216 -39.14 1.33 -5.47
C GLN A 216 -40.15 2.48 -5.48
N ILE A 217 -39.77 3.69 -5.03
CA ILE A 217 -40.67 4.82 -4.85
C ILE A 217 -40.41 5.83 -5.97
N ILE A 218 -41.44 6.07 -6.78
CA ILE A 218 -41.41 7.03 -7.87
C ILE A 218 -42.01 8.32 -7.34
N ILE A 219 -41.24 9.41 -7.36
CA ILE A 219 -41.74 10.74 -6.99
C ILE A 219 -42.81 11.13 -8.00
N GLU A 220 -43.98 11.53 -7.53
CA GLU A 220 -45.07 11.95 -8.41
C GLU A 220 -45.74 13.25 -7.95
N TRP A 221 -46.45 13.89 -8.88
CA TRP A 221 -47.40 14.93 -8.51
C TRP A 221 -48.65 14.30 -7.92
N ILE A 222 -48.94 14.61 -6.66
CA ILE A 222 -50.09 14.07 -5.94
C ILE A 222 -51.14 15.18 -5.82
N SER A 223 -52.28 15.00 -6.49
CA SER A 223 -53.42 15.92 -6.35
C SER A 223 -53.85 16.02 -4.89
N TYR A 224 -53.98 17.25 -4.38
CA TYR A 224 -54.24 17.52 -2.96
C TYR A 224 -55.53 16.85 -2.44
N ASN A 225 -56.53 16.67 -3.31
CA ASN A 225 -57.78 15.97 -3.00
C ASN A 225 -57.61 14.47 -2.71
N LYS A 226 -56.42 13.88 -2.90
CA LYS A 226 -56.11 12.50 -2.50
C LYS A 226 -55.77 12.36 -1.01
N PHE A 227 -55.61 13.47 -0.29
CA PHE A 227 -55.30 13.49 1.14
C PHE A 227 -56.57 13.65 1.97
N ASN A 228 -56.79 12.74 2.91
CA ASN A 228 -57.88 12.79 3.88
C ASN A 228 -57.32 12.95 5.28
N ASN A 229 -58.15 13.38 6.24
CA ASN A 229 -57.79 13.54 7.65
C ASN A 229 -56.50 14.35 7.84
N ILE A 230 -56.44 15.54 7.24
CA ILE A 230 -55.27 16.42 7.33
C ILE A 230 -55.27 17.05 8.73
N GLU A 231 -54.27 16.73 9.54
CA GLU A 231 -54.10 17.20 10.92
C GLU A 231 -52.78 17.95 11.06
N LYS A 232 -52.80 19.15 11.64
CA LYS A 232 -51.58 19.94 11.90
C LYS A 232 -50.79 19.31 13.05
N LEU A 233 -49.50 19.05 12.84
CA LEU A 233 -48.60 18.42 13.80
C LEU A 233 -47.63 19.41 14.45
N ASP A 234 -47.00 20.27 13.65
CA ASP A 234 -45.98 21.22 14.10
C ASP A 234 -46.03 22.50 13.27
N GLU A 235 -45.62 23.61 13.88
CA GLU A 235 -45.41 24.90 13.21
C GLU A 235 -44.20 25.60 13.82
N ASN A 236 -43.17 25.75 13.00
CA ASN A 236 -42.04 26.62 13.28
C ASN A 236 -42.12 27.81 12.31
N GLY A 237 -41.57 28.97 12.64
CA GLY A 237 -41.75 30.23 11.87
C GLY A 237 -41.40 30.22 10.36
N TYR A 238 -40.95 29.09 9.81
CA TYR A 238 -40.63 28.84 8.41
C TYR A 238 -41.36 27.64 7.76
N THR A 239 -41.92 26.72 8.56
CA THR A 239 -42.44 25.43 8.08
C THR A 239 -43.63 24.97 8.93
N ILE A 240 -44.73 24.58 8.28
CA ILE A 240 -45.87 23.92 8.92
C ILE A 240 -45.92 22.46 8.48
N VAL A 241 -46.03 21.55 9.44
CA VAL A 241 -46.07 20.11 9.19
C VAL A 241 -47.46 19.58 9.51
N TYR A 242 -48.05 18.82 8.59
CA TYR A 242 -49.32 18.12 8.77
C TYR A 242 -49.11 16.62 8.62
N SER A 243 -50.00 15.81 9.20
CA SER A 243 -50.18 14.41 8.82
C SER A 243 -51.44 14.24 7.99
N ALA A 244 -51.42 13.29 7.06
CA ALA A 244 -52.60 12.97 6.26
C ALA A 244 -52.65 11.49 5.88
N LEU A 245 -53.83 11.01 5.53
CA LEU A 245 -54.04 9.72 4.89
C LEU A 245 -54.10 9.90 3.37
N TRP A 246 -53.06 9.42 2.68
CA TRP A 246 -52.97 9.43 1.24
C TRP A 246 -53.66 8.20 0.63
N SER A 247 -54.69 8.44 -0.20
CA SER A 247 -55.38 7.40 -0.97
C SER A 247 -54.58 7.01 -2.22
N CYS A 248 -53.99 5.81 -2.21
CA CYS A 248 -53.22 5.27 -3.34
C CYS A 248 -53.82 3.93 -3.82
N ALA A 249 -53.74 3.69 -5.13
CA ALA A 249 -54.36 2.54 -5.78
C ALA A 249 -53.28 1.60 -6.32
N SER A 250 -53.41 0.29 -6.07
CA SER A 250 -52.64 -0.74 -6.77
C SER A 250 -53.55 -1.91 -7.12
N LYS A 251 -53.56 -2.30 -8.40
CA LYS A 251 -54.18 -3.51 -8.99
C LYS A 251 -55.27 -4.17 -8.13
N SER A 252 -56.41 -3.48 -7.97
CA SER A 252 -57.70 -3.91 -7.40
C SER A 252 -58.00 -3.71 -5.89
N ARG A 253 -57.22 -2.96 -5.10
CA ARG A 253 -57.65 -2.46 -3.76
C ARG A 253 -57.22 -1.00 -3.50
N LEU A 254 -58.12 -0.21 -2.88
CA LEU A 254 -57.80 1.10 -2.28
C LEU A 254 -57.09 0.87 -0.94
N TYR A 255 -55.90 1.43 -0.76
CA TYR A 255 -55.20 1.45 0.52
C TYR A 255 -54.85 2.89 0.91
N TYR A 256 -54.91 3.17 2.21
CA TYR A 256 -54.56 4.46 2.77
C TYR A 256 -53.18 4.37 3.38
N LYS A 257 -52.30 5.31 3.02
CA LYS A 257 -50.95 5.41 3.58
C LYS A 257 -50.86 6.68 4.42
N LYS A 258 -50.37 6.57 5.66
CA LYS A 258 -50.10 7.73 6.49
C LYS A 258 -48.84 8.43 5.96
N VAL A 259 -48.94 9.73 5.69
CA VAL A 259 -47.86 10.56 5.15
C VAL A 259 -47.71 11.84 5.97
N ILE A 260 -46.54 12.46 5.86
CA ILE A 260 -46.28 13.79 6.41
C ILE A 260 -46.31 14.78 5.25
N LEU A 261 -47.06 15.86 5.42
CA LEU A 261 -47.16 16.98 4.49
C LEU A 261 -46.36 18.15 5.08
N GLU A 262 -45.21 18.45 4.50
CA GLU A 262 -44.36 19.56 4.94
C GLU A 262 -44.59 20.77 4.04
N ASN A 263 -45.17 21.83 4.62
CA ASN A 263 -45.43 23.11 3.96
C ASN A 263 -44.34 24.11 4.36
N LEU A 264 -43.68 24.74 3.39
CA LEU A 264 -42.75 25.84 3.63
C LEU A 264 -43.52 27.17 3.60
N CYS A 265 -43.92 27.69 4.75
CA CYS A 265 -44.63 28.96 4.84
C CYS A 265 -43.64 30.13 4.92
N ASN A 266 -43.53 30.94 3.84
CA ASN A 266 -43.60 32.40 4.00
C ASN A 266 -43.76 33.20 2.68
N SER A 267 -44.73 34.12 2.73
CA SER A 267 -45.11 35.32 1.95
C SER A 267 -44.57 35.67 0.53
N TYR A 268 -43.52 35.06 0.01
CA TYR A 268 -43.08 35.17 -1.39
C TYR A 268 -42.39 33.86 -1.80
N ASN A 269 -43.20 32.87 -2.20
CA ASN A 269 -42.79 31.51 -2.60
C ASN A 269 -41.63 31.53 -3.62
N ASN A 270 -40.40 31.39 -3.13
CA ASN A 270 -39.25 31.11 -4.00
C ASN A 270 -39.30 29.62 -4.38
N LEU A 271 -39.97 29.34 -5.50
CA LEU A 271 -40.10 28.00 -6.07
C LEU A 271 -38.75 27.27 -6.21
N ASP A 272 -37.65 27.99 -6.47
CA ASP A 272 -36.31 27.40 -6.52
C ASP A 272 -35.83 26.89 -5.16
N ARG A 273 -36.14 27.60 -4.08
CA ARG A 273 -35.81 27.13 -2.72
C ARG A 273 -36.57 25.85 -2.38
N PHE A 274 -37.86 25.80 -2.70
CA PHE A 274 -38.70 24.62 -2.50
C PHE A 274 -38.16 23.40 -3.27
N LEU A 275 -37.83 23.58 -4.55
CA LEU A 275 -37.29 22.52 -5.39
C LEU A 275 -35.91 22.04 -4.92
N ASN A 276 -35.01 22.95 -4.53
CA ASN A 276 -33.70 22.60 -4.00
C ASN A 276 -33.81 21.83 -2.68
N GLU A 277 -34.70 22.24 -1.78
CA GLU A 277 -34.93 21.53 -0.53
C GLU A 277 -35.52 20.13 -0.76
N THR A 278 -36.46 20.01 -1.71
CA THR A 278 -36.99 18.71 -2.14
C THR A 278 -35.88 17.82 -2.70
N TYR A 279 -35.02 18.37 -3.57
CA TYR A 279 -33.88 17.66 -4.16
C TYR A 279 -32.89 17.16 -3.11
N GLU A 280 -32.49 18.00 -2.14
CA GLU A 280 -31.55 17.58 -1.09
C GLU A 280 -32.15 16.49 -0.19
N LYS A 281 -33.46 16.52 0.10
CA LYS A 281 -34.14 15.43 0.83
C LYS A 281 -34.12 14.11 0.06
N ILE A 282 -34.39 14.15 -1.25
CA ILE A 282 -34.32 12.97 -2.13
C ILE A 282 -32.90 12.40 -2.19
N LYS A 283 -31.90 13.27 -2.30
CA LYS A 283 -30.48 12.91 -2.37
C LYS A 283 -29.97 12.24 -1.10
N LEU A 284 -30.50 12.62 0.07
CA LEU A 284 -30.19 11.95 1.34
C LEU A 284 -30.68 10.49 1.34
N ASN A 285 -31.91 10.26 0.87
CA ASN A 285 -32.44 8.91 0.65
C ASN A 285 -33.65 8.95 -0.31
N GLU A 286 -33.56 8.24 -1.43
CA GLU A 286 -34.57 8.23 -2.52
C GLU A 286 -35.95 7.71 -2.08
N SER A 287 -36.07 7.09 -0.90
CA SER A 287 -37.33 6.56 -0.34
C SER A 287 -38.03 7.49 0.67
N THR A 288 -37.46 8.68 0.92
CA THR A 288 -37.99 9.65 1.90
C THR A 288 -39.15 10.49 1.36
N VAL A 289 -39.18 10.78 0.06
CA VAL A 289 -40.17 11.66 -0.58
C VAL A 289 -41.07 10.84 -1.52
N TYR A 290 -42.38 10.84 -1.29
CA TYR A 290 -43.37 10.23 -2.19
C TYR A 290 -43.73 11.13 -3.37
N GLY A 291 -43.72 12.45 -3.16
CA GLY A 291 -44.22 13.35 -4.18
C GLY A 291 -44.24 14.81 -3.75
N ILE A 292 -44.79 15.62 -4.65
CA ILE A 292 -45.10 17.04 -4.44
C ILE A 292 -46.60 17.26 -4.63
N SER A 293 -47.18 18.18 -3.89
CA SER A 293 -48.55 18.66 -4.08
C SER A 293 -48.59 20.18 -3.95
N GLN A 294 -49.78 20.75 -4.18
CA GLN A 294 -50.04 22.16 -3.91
C GLN A 294 -51.39 22.29 -3.22
N ASN A 295 -51.41 23.05 -2.12
CA ASN A 295 -52.65 23.39 -1.45
C ASN A 295 -53.52 24.27 -2.38
N PRO A 296 -54.75 23.88 -2.69
CA PRO A 296 -55.60 24.64 -3.62
C PRO A 296 -56.01 26.00 -3.07
N ASP A 297 -56.09 26.16 -1.74
CA ASP A 297 -56.55 27.37 -1.06
C ASP A 297 -55.40 28.35 -0.84
N THR A 298 -54.28 27.89 -0.29
CA THR A 298 -53.12 28.76 0.02
C THR A 298 -52.16 28.94 -1.17
N LYS A 299 -52.23 28.05 -2.17
CA LYS A 299 -51.28 27.93 -3.29
C LYS A 299 -49.86 27.53 -2.87
N ASP A 300 -49.65 27.13 -1.62
CA ASP A 300 -48.35 26.66 -1.16
C ASP A 300 -48.03 25.27 -1.71
N TYR A 301 -46.76 25.08 -2.07
CA TYR A 301 -46.25 23.77 -2.45
C TYR A 301 -45.92 22.94 -1.21
N ILE A 302 -46.23 21.66 -1.29
CA ILE A 302 -46.13 20.71 -0.18
C ILE A 302 -45.23 19.55 -0.60
N ILE A 303 -44.27 19.20 0.26
CA ILE A 303 -43.47 17.99 0.12
C ILE A 303 -44.19 16.85 0.85
N ILE A 304 -44.38 15.71 0.18
CA ILE A 304 -45.00 14.53 0.78
C ILE A 304 -43.92 13.56 1.21
N LEU A 305 -43.70 13.48 2.52
CA LEU A 305 -42.69 12.63 3.13
C LEU A 305 -43.27 11.28 3.58
N ASN A 306 -42.41 10.26 3.51
CA ASN A 306 -42.67 8.99 4.15
C ASN A 306 -42.49 9.11 5.66
N ILE A 307 -43.57 8.90 6.40
CA ILE A 307 -43.62 9.01 7.85
C ILE A 307 -42.60 8.10 8.56
N GLU A 308 -42.24 6.97 7.97
CA GLU A 308 -41.24 6.05 8.54
C GLU A 308 -39.89 6.74 8.74
N TYR A 309 -39.54 7.68 7.86
CA TYR A 309 -38.26 8.40 7.90
C TYR A 309 -38.30 9.68 8.72
N CYS A 310 -39.47 10.02 9.29
CA CYS A 310 -39.65 11.21 10.11
C CYS A 310 -39.51 10.89 11.59
N CYS A 311 -38.87 11.79 12.33
CA CYS A 311 -38.76 11.74 13.77
C CYS A 311 -40.15 11.76 14.43
N GLU A 312 -40.41 10.81 15.31
CA GLU A 312 -41.71 10.69 15.98
C GLU A 312 -42.00 11.87 16.93
N LYS A 313 -40.96 12.62 17.35
CA LYS A 313 -41.08 13.77 18.26
C LYS A 313 -41.25 15.11 17.56
N CYS A 314 -40.41 15.40 16.56
CA CYS A 314 -40.39 16.71 15.88
C CYS A 314 -40.83 16.65 14.40
N TYR A 315 -41.15 15.47 13.89
CA TYR A 315 -41.63 15.24 12.52
C TYR A 315 -40.66 15.65 11.39
N ARG A 316 -39.43 16.06 11.73
CA ARG A 316 -38.31 16.26 10.79
C ARG A 316 -37.68 14.92 10.40
N LEU A 317 -37.05 14.86 9.23
CA LEU A 317 -36.33 13.65 8.80
C LEU A 317 -35.25 13.25 9.83
N TYR A 318 -35.13 11.95 10.09
CA TYR A 318 -34.01 11.42 10.85
C TYR A 318 -32.69 11.74 10.12
N THR A 319 -31.66 12.11 10.88
CA THR A 319 -30.31 12.28 10.33
C THR A 319 -29.67 10.92 10.08
N TYR A 320 -29.96 9.94 10.94
CA TYR A 320 -29.63 8.53 10.76
C TYR A 320 -30.90 7.69 10.96
N TYR A 321 -31.46 7.19 9.85
CA TYR A 321 -32.76 6.51 9.83
C TYR A 321 -32.75 5.15 10.53
N ASP A 322 -31.75 4.31 10.26
CA ASP A 322 -31.71 2.93 10.79
C ASP A 322 -31.68 2.93 12.33
N GLU A 323 -31.07 3.96 12.93
CA GLU A 323 -30.98 4.19 14.36
C GLU A 323 -32.05 5.14 14.92
N LYS A 324 -32.97 5.62 14.07
CA LYS A 324 -34.00 6.62 14.42
C LYS A 324 -33.43 7.81 15.18
N TRP A 325 -32.27 8.32 14.77
CA TRP A 325 -31.59 9.43 15.45
C TRP A 325 -31.88 10.77 14.77
N CYS A 326 -32.30 11.76 15.56
CA CYS A 326 -32.65 13.10 15.10
C CYS A 326 -31.74 14.14 15.76
N LYS A 327 -30.86 14.77 14.95
CA LYS A 327 -29.92 15.80 15.44
C LYS A 327 -30.63 16.94 16.17
N HIS A 328 -31.77 17.40 15.66
CA HIS A 328 -32.50 18.51 16.25
C HIS A 328 -33.06 18.17 17.64
N CYS A 329 -33.72 17.00 17.78
CA CYS A 329 -34.20 16.53 19.08
C CYS A 329 -33.04 16.30 20.07
N GLN A 330 -31.87 15.86 19.58
CA GLN A 330 -30.70 15.66 20.42
C GLN A 330 -30.15 16.98 20.96
N ILE A 331 -30.06 18.02 20.11
CA ILE A 331 -29.63 19.36 20.54
C ILE A 331 -30.61 19.93 21.58
N ASN A 332 -31.92 19.86 21.33
CA ASN A 332 -32.91 20.36 22.29
C ASN A 332 -32.86 19.59 23.63
N TYR A 333 -32.64 18.28 23.60
CA TYR A 333 -32.45 17.50 24.82
C TYR A 333 -31.20 17.92 25.61
N LEU A 334 -30.10 18.22 24.91
CA LEU A 334 -28.88 18.73 25.56
C LEU A 334 -29.13 20.08 26.24
N ASP A 335 -29.92 20.96 25.63
CA ASP A 335 -30.26 22.25 26.21
C ASP A 335 -31.02 22.09 27.54
N GLU A 336 -31.85 21.06 27.67
CA GLU A 336 -32.59 20.75 28.88
C GLU A 336 -31.77 19.97 29.93
N SER A 337 -30.77 19.21 29.51
CA SER A 337 -30.04 18.26 30.36
C SER A 337 -28.64 18.70 30.78
N THR A 338 -28.02 19.65 30.08
CA THR A 338 -26.66 20.12 30.39
C THR A 338 -26.66 20.97 31.65
N SER A 339 -25.86 20.57 32.64
CA SER A 339 -25.61 21.39 33.84
C SER A 339 -24.57 22.46 33.52
N TRP A 340 -24.90 23.73 33.76
CA TRP A 340 -24.00 24.87 33.53
C TRP A 340 -23.22 25.25 34.78
N THR A 341 -22.00 25.74 34.60
CA THR A 341 -21.11 26.14 35.71
C THR A 341 -21.48 27.50 36.27
N GLY A 342 -22.05 28.39 35.44
CA GLY A 342 -22.24 29.80 35.75
C GLY A 342 -20.99 30.66 35.50
N GLU A 343 -19.88 30.06 35.06
CA GLU A 343 -18.70 30.76 34.56
C GLU A 343 -18.71 30.80 33.03
N GLU A 344 -18.95 32.00 32.47
CA GLU A 344 -19.12 32.25 31.03
C GLU A 344 -18.05 31.55 30.16
N LYS A 345 -16.77 31.63 30.55
CA LYS A 345 -15.68 31.02 29.75
C LYS A 345 -15.71 29.49 29.69
N ILE A 346 -16.15 28.83 30.77
CA ILE A 346 -16.22 27.36 30.82
C ILE A 346 -17.49 26.90 30.12
N ASP A 347 -18.58 27.64 30.32
CA ASP A 347 -19.85 27.37 29.66
C ASP A 347 -19.74 27.55 28.14
N ASP A 348 -19.07 28.60 27.65
CA ASP A 348 -18.76 28.80 26.22
C ASP A 348 -17.92 27.65 25.64
N PHE A 349 -16.92 27.18 26.38
CA PHE A 349 -16.06 26.07 25.95
C PHE A 349 -16.83 24.75 25.87
N ILE A 350 -17.68 24.46 26.86
CA ILE A 350 -18.56 23.27 26.86
C ILE A 350 -19.55 23.36 25.69
N GLU A 351 -20.09 24.55 25.45
CA GLU A 351 -21.01 24.79 24.33
C GLU A 351 -20.33 24.51 22.97
N GLU A 352 -19.11 25.01 22.76
CA GLU A 352 -18.33 24.79 21.54
C GLU A 352 -17.99 23.30 21.34
N GLU A 353 -17.57 22.60 22.39
CA GLU A 353 -17.16 21.20 22.31
C GLU A 353 -18.34 20.22 22.17
N THR A 354 -19.52 20.56 22.70
CA THR A 354 -20.70 19.69 22.66
C THR A 354 -21.67 20.05 21.54
N ARG A 355 -22.16 21.29 21.45
CA ARG A 355 -23.22 21.64 20.49
C ARG A 355 -22.72 21.64 19.05
N LEU A 356 -21.55 22.21 18.80
CA LEU A 356 -21.05 22.41 17.43
C LEU A 356 -20.44 21.13 16.83
N LYS A 357 -20.05 20.15 17.67
CA LYS A 357 -19.35 18.95 17.21
C LYS A 357 -20.21 17.69 17.09
N ILE A 358 -21.41 17.66 17.70
CA ILE A 358 -22.33 16.51 17.56
C ILE A 358 -22.86 16.42 16.13
N ASN A 359 -22.53 15.31 15.48
CA ASN A 359 -22.94 15.01 14.12
C ASN A 359 -23.51 13.61 13.96
N CYS A 360 -23.29 12.69 14.90
CA CYS A 360 -23.82 11.33 14.83
C CYS A 360 -24.20 10.74 16.20
N TYR A 361 -24.92 9.63 16.18
CA TYR A 361 -25.47 8.97 17.37
C TYR A 361 -24.41 8.29 18.25
N THR A 362 -23.18 8.12 17.76
CA THR A 362 -22.06 7.56 18.53
C THR A 362 -21.20 8.64 19.19
N ASP A 363 -21.46 9.92 18.93
CA ASP A 363 -20.73 11.02 19.54
C ASP A 363 -21.00 11.06 21.05
N MET A 364 -19.92 11.14 21.83
CA MET A 364 -20.01 11.37 23.27
C MET A 364 -20.12 12.87 23.56
N ILE A 365 -20.87 13.19 24.60
CA ILE A 365 -21.18 14.56 25.00
C ILE A 365 -20.11 15.02 26.00
N PHE A 366 -19.53 16.19 25.75
CA PHE A 366 -18.57 16.81 26.66
C PHE A 366 -19.31 17.72 27.65
N GLU A 367 -19.37 17.35 28.93
CA GLU A 367 -20.22 18.07 29.88
C GLU A 367 -19.46 18.59 31.10
N TRP A 368 -20.06 19.57 31.80
CA TRP A 368 -19.67 19.86 33.17
C TRP A 368 -20.28 18.83 34.10
N ILE A 369 -19.43 18.21 34.92
CA ILE A 369 -19.86 17.14 35.83
C ILE A 369 -19.72 17.66 37.26
N PRO A 370 -20.83 17.89 37.98
CA PRO A 370 -20.76 18.28 39.39
C PRO A 370 -19.95 17.25 40.19
N TYR A 371 -18.96 17.71 40.95
CA TYR A 371 -18.04 16.80 41.67
C TYR A 371 -18.76 15.86 42.65
N SER A 372 -19.94 16.26 43.13
CA SER A 372 -20.84 15.44 43.96
C SER A 372 -21.36 14.17 43.28
N GLN A 373 -21.22 14.06 41.96
CA GLN A 373 -21.54 12.86 41.19
C GLN A 373 -20.49 11.76 41.32
N PHE A 374 -19.29 12.05 41.85
CA PHE A 374 -18.24 11.06 42.04
C PHE A 374 -18.26 10.48 43.46
N THR A 375 -18.12 9.16 43.54
CA THR A 375 -17.97 8.38 44.78
C THR A 375 -16.77 7.45 44.69
N ASP A 376 -16.29 6.95 45.83
CA ASP A 376 -15.13 6.05 45.89
C ASP A 376 -13.89 6.61 45.16
N VAL A 377 -13.64 7.91 45.31
CA VAL A 377 -12.48 8.59 44.70
C VAL A 377 -11.20 8.09 45.36
N LYS A 378 -10.37 7.39 44.60
CA LYS A 378 -9.09 6.81 45.04
C LYS A 378 -7.97 7.27 44.12
N GLU A 379 -6.84 7.65 44.69
CA GLU A 379 -5.64 7.94 43.91
C GLU A 379 -5.06 6.63 43.33
N ILE A 380 -4.84 6.61 42.02
CA ILE A 380 -4.24 5.47 41.31
C ILE A 380 -2.73 5.65 41.21
N GLY A 381 -2.27 6.90 41.08
CA GLY A 381 -0.86 7.27 41.09
C GLY A 381 -0.59 8.58 40.36
N THR A 382 0.68 8.99 40.39
CA THR A 382 1.19 10.19 39.73
C THR A 382 1.93 9.84 38.44
N TYR A 383 1.56 10.46 37.33
CA TYR A 383 2.21 10.30 36.02
C TYR A 383 2.67 11.69 35.54
N GLY A 384 3.99 11.90 35.52
CA GLY A 384 4.58 13.21 35.26
C GLY A 384 4.18 14.24 36.33
N SER A 385 3.52 15.34 35.91
CA SER A 385 2.99 16.39 36.79
C SER A 385 1.51 16.19 37.18
N SER A 386 0.87 15.14 36.68
CA SER A 386 -0.56 14.89 36.86
C SER A 386 -0.79 13.77 37.87
N THR A 387 -1.76 13.96 38.76
CA THR A 387 -2.24 12.91 39.67
C THR A 387 -3.53 12.31 39.11
N VAL A 388 -3.58 10.98 38.99
CA VAL A 388 -4.72 10.25 38.41
C VAL A 388 -5.52 9.60 39.52
N TYR A 389 -6.85 9.79 39.47
CA TYR A 389 -7.79 9.22 40.42
C TYR A 389 -8.78 8.30 39.70
N SER A 390 -9.18 7.20 40.34
CA SER A 390 -10.35 6.40 39.96
C SER A 390 -11.54 6.87 40.77
N ALA A 391 -12.72 6.95 40.16
CA ALA A 391 -13.95 7.24 40.87
C ALA A 391 -15.14 6.53 40.20
N ILE A 392 -16.18 6.26 40.98
CA ILE A 392 -17.48 5.80 40.49
C ILE A 392 -18.33 7.04 40.19
N TRP A 393 -18.68 7.23 38.91
CA TRP A 393 -19.61 8.27 38.47
C TRP A 393 -21.05 7.76 38.59
N LYS A 394 -21.83 8.34 39.51
CA LYS A 394 -23.19 7.87 39.87
C LYS A 394 -24.15 7.76 38.69
N ASN A 395 -24.18 8.78 37.84
CA ASN A 395 -25.16 8.86 36.75
C ASN A 395 -24.57 8.41 35.40
N GLY A 396 -23.25 8.23 35.34
CA GLY A 396 -22.53 7.96 34.09
C GLY A 396 -22.57 9.13 33.10
N PRO A 397 -21.87 8.99 31.95
CA PRO A 397 -21.85 10.03 30.93
C PRO A 397 -23.18 10.17 30.21
N LEU A 398 -23.53 11.41 29.87
CA LEU A 398 -24.55 11.68 28.88
C LEU A 398 -24.18 11.02 27.55
N SER A 399 -25.11 10.26 26.98
CA SER A 399 -24.94 9.61 25.67
C SER A 399 -26.12 9.90 24.75
N CYS A 400 -25.83 10.03 23.46
CA CYS A 400 -26.82 10.32 22.42
C CYS A 400 -27.87 9.21 22.21
N PHE A 401 -27.74 8.05 22.88
CA PHE A 401 -28.61 6.88 22.71
C PHE A 401 -29.87 6.88 23.59
N LEU A 402 -29.94 7.71 24.63
CA LEU A 402 -30.93 7.57 25.72
C LEU A 402 -32.39 7.93 25.36
N ILE A 403 -32.71 8.22 24.09
CA ILE A 403 -34.06 8.63 23.70
C ILE A 403 -35.00 7.43 23.38
N ASN A 404 -34.49 6.25 23.00
CA ASN A 404 -35.35 5.13 22.61
C ASN A 404 -34.95 3.82 23.31
N GLU A 405 -35.70 3.49 24.37
CA GLU A 405 -35.71 2.24 25.14
C GLU A 405 -34.42 1.78 25.84
N VAL A 406 -34.63 1.39 27.10
CA VAL A 406 -33.66 0.81 28.03
C VAL A 406 -33.11 -0.52 27.48
N ASN A 407 -31.77 -0.62 27.47
CA ASN A 407 -30.96 -1.85 27.30
C ASN A 407 -31.07 -2.61 25.96
N LYS A 408 -30.05 -2.45 25.10
CA LYS A 408 -29.32 -3.59 24.48
C LYS A 408 -28.12 -3.11 23.66
N TYR A 409 -27.00 -3.81 23.87
CA TYR A 409 -25.71 -3.79 23.15
C TYR A 409 -24.58 -2.90 23.72
N PRO A 410 -23.51 -3.50 24.26
CA PRO A 410 -22.26 -2.77 24.51
C PRO A 410 -21.55 -2.51 23.16
N ILE A 411 -21.22 -1.24 22.90
CA ILE A 411 -20.42 -0.82 21.75
C ILE A 411 -19.00 -1.39 21.94
N LYS A 412 -18.65 -2.45 21.21
CA LYS A 412 -17.27 -2.91 21.05
C LYS A 412 -16.66 -2.19 19.86
N ASN A 413 -16.05 -1.02 20.08
CA ASN A 413 -15.12 -0.44 19.11
C ASN A 413 -13.69 -0.71 19.58
N LYS A 414 -12.88 -1.31 18.69
CA LYS A 414 -11.54 -1.85 18.99
C LYS A 414 -10.40 -0.86 18.70
N ASN A 415 -10.71 0.43 18.60
CA ASN A 415 -9.73 1.50 18.46
C ASN A 415 -9.68 2.28 19.77
N ILE A 416 -8.52 2.28 20.43
CA ILE A 416 -8.28 2.99 21.70
C ILE A 416 -8.27 4.50 21.39
N THR A 417 -9.45 5.10 21.31
CA THR A 417 -9.59 6.56 21.31
C THR A 417 -9.79 7.00 22.75
N LEU A 418 -8.81 7.74 23.25
CA LEU A 418 -8.85 8.38 24.56
C LEU A 418 -10.08 9.28 24.62
N THR A 419 -11.12 8.85 25.33
CA THR A 419 -12.41 9.54 25.30
C THR A 419 -12.54 10.40 26.55
N ILE A 420 -12.75 11.70 26.32
CA ILE A 420 -12.90 12.71 27.36
C ILE A 420 -14.39 12.99 27.54
N TYR A 421 -14.91 12.73 28.72
CA TYR A 421 -16.34 12.92 29.04
C TYR A 421 -16.67 14.34 29.48
N GLY A 422 -15.70 15.06 30.03
CA GLY A 422 -15.99 16.38 30.57
C GLY A 422 -14.98 16.88 31.58
N ILE A 423 -15.36 17.95 32.27
CA ILE A 423 -14.58 18.59 33.31
C ILE A 423 -15.40 18.63 34.60
N SER A 424 -14.72 18.46 35.72
CA SER A 424 -15.26 18.71 37.05
C SER A 424 -14.32 19.61 37.84
N GLN A 425 -14.78 20.19 38.93
CA GLN A 425 -13.92 20.91 39.87
C GLN A 425 -14.10 20.38 41.27
N ASN A 426 -12.99 20.01 41.91
CA ASN A 426 -13.02 19.59 43.30
C ASN A 426 -13.39 20.80 44.19
N PRO A 427 -14.47 20.72 44.99
CA PRO A 427 -14.97 21.86 45.77
C PRO A 427 -14.00 22.30 46.87
N ASN A 428 -13.13 21.40 47.34
CA ASN A 428 -12.17 21.64 48.42
C ASN A 428 -10.86 22.23 47.90
N THR A 429 -10.26 21.62 46.87
CA THR A 429 -8.96 22.07 46.34
C THR A 429 -9.08 23.15 45.27
N LYS A 430 -10.28 23.34 44.69
CA LYS A 430 -10.56 24.19 43.52
C LYS A 430 -9.85 23.76 42.23
N TYR A 431 -9.19 22.61 42.22
CA TYR A 431 -8.57 22.07 41.02
C TYR A 431 -9.62 21.52 40.04
N TYR A 432 -9.46 21.90 38.79
CA TYR A 432 -10.19 21.31 37.67
C TYR A 432 -9.62 19.92 37.36
N THR A 433 -10.51 18.97 37.13
CA THR A 433 -10.21 17.57 36.86
C THR A 433 -10.86 17.17 35.55
N LEU A 434 -10.08 16.60 34.64
CA LEU A 434 -10.58 16.04 33.39
C LEU A 434 -11.12 14.63 33.63
N ILE A 435 -12.30 14.33 33.10
CA ILE A 435 -12.95 13.02 33.28
C ILE A 435 -12.75 12.18 32.03
N LEU A 436 -12.13 11.01 32.18
CA LEU A 436 -11.67 10.15 31.10
C LEU A 436 -12.26 8.75 31.25
N ASN A 437 -12.36 7.99 30.16
CA ASN A 437 -12.73 6.58 30.23
C ASN A 437 -11.62 5.71 30.85
N ASP A 438 -12.02 4.55 31.39
CA ASP A 438 -11.10 3.57 31.97
C ASP A 438 -10.06 3.03 30.96
N GLU A 439 -10.29 3.24 29.66
CA GLU A 439 -9.29 2.91 28.64
C GLU A 439 -8.07 3.84 28.67
N TYR A 440 -8.14 4.98 29.36
CA TYR A 440 -6.96 5.79 29.69
C TYR A 440 -5.93 5.00 30.50
N LEU A 441 -6.37 4.10 31.38
CA LEU A 441 -5.44 3.23 32.12
C LEU A 441 -4.71 2.27 31.17
N LYS A 442 -5.40 1.77 30.13
CA LYS A 442 -4.75 0.99 29.06
C LYS A 442 -3.80 1.88 28.24
N TYR A 443 -4.16 3.14 27.98
CA TYR A 443 -3.28 4.11 27.32
C TYR A 443 -1.96 4.32 28.09
N LEU A 444 -2.04 4.45 29.42
CA LEU A 444 -0.86 4.58 30.29
C LEU A 444 0.05 3.34 30.25
N GLU A 445 -0.47 2.13 29.99
CA GLU A 445 0.36 0.95 29.76
C GLU A 445 1.26 1.07 28.52
N TYR A 446 0.87 1.89 27.54
CA TYR A 446 1.63 2.16 26.32
C TYR A 446 2.61 3.33 26.45
N CYS A 447 2.66 4.00 27.60
CA CYS A 447 3.56 5.13 27.84
C CYS A 447 4.86 4.70 28.52
N CYS A 448 5.96 5.33 28.10
CA CYS A 448 7.27 5.14 28.69
C CYS A 448 7.34 5.74 30.08
N THR A 449 7.65 4.92 31.08
CA THR A 449 7.76 5.33 32.48
C THR A 449 8.92 6.30 32.77
N LYS A 450 9.84 6.49 31.83
CA LYS A 450 10.99 7.41 31.96
C LYS A 450 10.74 8.81 31.39
N CYS A 451 9.87 8.95 30.38
CA CYS A 451 9.68 10.24 29.69
C CYS A 451 8.24 10.58 29.32
N ASP A 452 7.27 9.76 29.75
CA ASP A 452 5.83 9.96 29.57
C ASP A 452 5.36 10.04 28.11
N LYS A 453 6.21 9.66 27.15
CA LYS A 453 5.85 9.50 25.72
C LYS A 453 5.52 8.06 25.42
N LEU A 454 4.70 7.82 24.39
CA LEU A 454 4.39 6.46 23.92
C LEU A 454 5.66 5.65 23.64
N TYR A 455 5.65 4.38 24.04
CA TYR A 455 6.68 3.43 23.63
C TYR A 455 6.72 3.33 22.10
N THR A 456 7.93 3.34 21.55
CA THR A 456 8.17 3.12 20.11
C THR A 456 7.84 1.68 19.72
N ASP A 457 8.06 0.71 20.62
CA ASP A 457 7.52 -0.65 20.52
C ASP A 457 6.80 -0.99 21.83
N THR A 458 5.48 -1.08 21.77
CA THR A 458 4.60 -1.32 22.91
C THR A 458 4.69 -2.73 23.46
N ASN A 459 4.95 -3.74 22.61
CA ASN A 459 5.07 -5.14 23.04
C ASN A 459 6.33 -5.33 23.90
N LEU A 460 7.40 -4.62 23.57
CA LEU A 460 8.69 -4.71 24.27
C LEU A 460 8.89 -3.61 25.32
N LYS A 461 7.90 -2.71 25.51
CA LYS A 461 8.02 -1.51 26.34
C LYS A 461 9.31 -0.73 26.03
N TRP A 462 9.60 -0.58 24.74
CA TRP A 462 10.84 0.07 24.27
C TRP A 462 10.59 1.53 23.89
N CYS A 463 11.37 2.44 24.45
CA CYS A 463 11.31 3.87 24.16
C CYS A 463 12.60 4.33 23.48
N GLU A 464 12.52 4.63 22.18
CA GLU A 464 13.64 5.10 21.38
C GLU A 464 14.27 6.36 21.98
N ILE A 465 13.45 7.33 22.39
CA ILE A 465 13.90 8.62 22.93
C ILE A 465 14.72 8.43 24.22
N CYS A 466 14.20 7.66 25.16
CA CYS A 466 14.92 7.41 26.42
C CYS A 466 16.22 6.67 26.19
N GLN A 467 16.19 5.66 25.32
CA GLN A 467 17.37 4.88 25.06
C GLN A 467 18.42 5.74 24.31
N MET A 468 18.04 6.56 23.32
CA MET A 468 18.96 7.48 22.63
C MET A 468 19.66 8.42 23.63
N ASN A 469 18.90 8.91 24.62
CA ASN A 469 19.46 9.74 25.69
C ASN A 469 20.45 8.96 26.57
N ASP A 470 20.15 7.70 26.89
CA ASP A 470 21.07 6.82 27.62
C ASP A 470 22.34 6.53 26.79
N LEU A 471 22.22 6.24 25.48
CA LEU A 471 23.36 6.04 24.58
C LEU A 471 24.27 7.29 24.53
N LYS A 472 23.69 8.49 24.42
CA LYS A 472 24.45 9.74 24.38
C LYS A 472 25.24 10.00 25.67
N LYS A 473 24.77 9.52 26.83
CA LYS A 473 25.52 9.61 28.08
C LYS A 473 26.76 8.72 28.06
N ASP A 474 26.66 7.54 27.43
CA ASP A 474 27.75 6.56 27.36
C ASP A 474 28.86 6.91 26.37
N PHE A 475 28.65 7.90 25.48
CA PHE A 475 29.66 8.32 24.48
C PHE A 475 30.99 8.74 25.11
N LYS A 476 30.98 9.25 26.35
CA LYS A 476 32.20 9.65 27.06
C LYS A 476 33.08 8.46 27.48
N ASN A 477 32.51 7.26 27.57
CA ASN A 477 33.20 6.07 28.05
C ASN A 477 33.80 5.22 26.91
N TRP A 478 33.58 5.62 25.65
CA TRP A 478 33.98 4.89 24.46
C TRP A 478 34.94 5.73 23.63
N THR A 479 36.22 5.34 23.61
CA THR A 479 37.21 5.98 22.75
C THR A 479 38.16 4.96 22.12
N SER A 480 38.45 5.17 20.85
CA SER A 480 39.50 4.51 20.07
C SER A 480 40.87 5.18 20.24
N GLY A 481 40.92 6.33 20.92
CA GLY A 481 42.09 7.22 20.95
C GLY A 481 42.20 8.13 19.71
N ASN A 482 41.27 8.05 18.76
CA ASN A 482 41.22 8.92 17.58
C ASN A 482 39.85 9.63 17.50
N GLU A 483 39.85 10.96 17.58
CA GLU A 483 38.62 11.77 17.63
C GLU A 483 37.73 11.61 16.38
N ASN A 484 38.33 11.48 15.19
CA ASN A 484 37.58 11.31 13.94
C ASN A 484 36.88 9.95 13.89
N VAL A 485 37.56 8.90 14.36
CA VAL A 485 37.01 7.55 14.48
C VAL A 485 35.87 7.54 15.50
N ASP A 486 36.08 8.16 16.66
CA ASP A 486 35.08 8.20 17.73
C ASP A 486 33.82 8.92 17.28
N LYS A 487 33.97 10.07 16.59
CA LYS A 487 32.85 10.79 15.99
C LYS A 487 32.10 9.95 14.97
N PHE A 488 32.81 9.26 14.08
CA PHE A 488 32.21 8.38 13.08
C PHE A 488 31.42 7.22 13.72
N ILE A 489 31.96 6.59 14.77
CA ILE A 489 31.27 5.52 15.50
C ILE A 489 29.99 6.04 16.16
N GLN A 490 30.04 7.23 16.76
CA GLN A 490 28.87 7.87 17.36
C GLN A 490 27.78 8.11 16.29
N GLU A 491 28.15 8.63 15.11
CA GLU A 491 27.23 8.82 13.99
C GLU A 491 26.61 7.49 13.52
N MET A 492 27.41 6.43 13.37
CA MET A 492 26.94 5.10 12.99
C MET A 492 25.98 4.50 14.03
N LYS A 493 26.29 4.64 15.34
CA LYS A 493 25.42 4.19 16.43
C LYS A 493 24.07 4.91 16.45
N LEU A 494 24.05 6.22 16.16
CA LEU A 494 22.81 6.99 16.07
C LEU A 494 21.97 6.60 14.84
N LYS A 495 22.60 6.23 13.72
CA LYS A 495 21.89 5.77 12.51
C LYS A 495 21.32 4.36 12.67
N ALA A 496 22.03 3.46 13.36
CA ALA A 496 21.63 2.06 13.58
C ALA A 496 20.63 1.87 14.75
N TYR A 497 19.98 2.95 15.22
CA TYR A 497 19.34 3.00 16.52
C TYR A 497 17.92 2.40 16.54
N ARG A 498 17.80 1.11 16.22
CA ARG A 498 16.53 0.37 16.36
C ARG A 498 16.71 -0.84 17.28
N HIS A 499 15.64 -1.19 17.98
CA HIS A 499 15.69 -2.18 19.07
C HIS A 499 16.23 -3.58 18.67
N LYS A 500 16.24 -3.96 17.39
CA LYS A 500 16.79 -5.26 16.91
C LYS A 500 18.17 -5.16 16.28
N ASP A 501 18.70 -3.96 16.09
CA ASP A 501 19.99 -3.78 15.45
C ASP A 501 21.15 -4.05 16.42
N ILE A 502 22.28 -4.45 15.85
CA ILE A 502 23.53 -4.64 16.57
C ILE A 502 24.26 -3.30 16.49
N PRO A 503 24.60 -2.67 17.62
CA PRO A 503 25.34 -1.42 17.63
C PRO A 503 26.67 -1.59 16.90
N PHE A 504 27.03 -0.61 16.09
CA PHE A 504 28.36 -0.51 15.49
C PHE A 504 29.35 -0.07 16.58
N GLU A 505 30.40 -0.84 16.82
CA GLU A 505 31.27 -0.67 17.99
C GLU A 505 32.75 -0.50 17.64
N TRP A 506 33.49 0.25 18.46
CA TRP A 506 34.94 0.07 18.56
C TRP A 506 35.21 -1.19 19.36
N ILE A 507 35.97 -2.12 18.79
CA ILE A 507 36.30 -3.39 19.44
C ILE A 507 37.82 -3.43 19.67
N PRO A 508 38.28 -3.42 20.94
CA PRO A 508 39.70 -3.54 21.24
C PRO A 508 40.32 -4.80 20.62
N TYR A 509 41.51 -4.69 20.04
CA TYR A 509 42.12 -5.78 19.27
C TYR A 509 42.42 -7.04 20.11
N ASP A 510 42.69 -6.86 21.40
CA ASP A 510 42.93 -7.93 22.38
C ASP A 510 41.69 -8.81 22.67
N GLN A 511 40.52 -8.40 22.17
CA GLN A 511 39.29 -9.19 22.19
C GLN A 511 39.27 -10.32 21.15
N PHE A 512 40.23 -10.34 20.22
CA PHE A 512 40.29 -11.31 19.13
C PHE A 512 41.30 -12.41 19.41
N ASN A 513 40.83 -13.66 19.35
CA ASN A 513 41.64 -14.87 19.50
C ASN A 513 41.63 -15.70 18.22
N ASN A 514 42.60 -16.61 18.09
CA ASN A 514 42.66 -17.58 16.99
C ASN A 514 42.62 -16.94 15.61
N ILE A 515 43.35 -15.83 15.43
CA ILE A 515 43.39 -15.08 14.18
C ILE A 515 44.08 -15.92 13.10
N LYS A 516 43.37 -16.21 12.00
CA LYS A 516 43.89 -17.02 10.88
C LYS A 516 43.59 -16.33 9.55
N LYS A 517 44.57 -16.27 8.66
CA LYS A 517 44.37 -15.71 7.32
C LYS A 517 43.41 -16.59 6.53
N VAL A 518 42.36 -15.99 5.97
CA VAL A 518 41.34 -16.66 5.15
C VAL A 518 41.64 -16.46 3.67
N GLY A 519 42.00 -15.25 3.26
CA GLY A 519 42.28 -14.92 1.87
C GLY A 519 42.91 -13.55 1.70
N LYS A 520 43.43 -13.30 0.49
CA LYS A 520 43.92 -11.99 0.05
C LYS A 520 43.25 -11.67 -1.29
N GLY A 521 42.46 -10.61 -1.31
CA GLY A 521 41.86 -10.07 -2.53
C GLY A 521 42.76 -9.02 -3.18
N GLY A 522 42.21 -8.28 -4.16
CA GLY A 522 42.91 -7.18 -4.83
C GLY A 522 43.24 -6.01 -3.89
N PHE A 523 42.35 -5.71 -2.94
CA PHE A 523 42.42 -4.49 -2.12
C PHE A 523 42.57 -4.75 -0.61
N ALA A 524 42.33 -5.98 -0.16
CA ALA A 524 42.27 -6.30 1.26
C ALA A 524 42.75 -7.71 1.58
N ILE A 525 43.19 -7.90 2.83
CA ILE A 525 43.44 -9.22 3.42
C ILE A 525 42.34 -9.49 4.46
N VAL A 526 41.77 -10.70 4.40
CA VAL A 526 40.72 -11.13 5.32
C VAL A 526 41.26 -12.22 6.24
N TYR A 527 41.02 -12.07 7.54
CA TYR A 527 41.30 -13.06 8.57
C TYR A 527 40.01 -13.53 9.23
N SER A 528 39.99 -14.74 9.78
CA SER A 528 38.96 -15.20 10.71
C SER A 528 39.49 -15.06 12.12
N ALA A 529 38.60 -14.75 13.08
CA ALA A 529 38.95 -14.64 14.49
C ALA A 529 37.75 -14.97 15.38
N ILE A 530 38.02 -15.29 16.64
CA ILE A 530 37.01 -15.46 17.69
C ILE A 530 36.96 -14.16 18.50
N TRP A 531 35.81 -13.49 18.51
CA TRP A 531 35.55 -12.36 19.39
C TRP A 531 35.05 -12.86 20.74
N LYS A 532 35.88 -12.71 21.79
CA LYS A 532 35.62 -13.21 23.15
C LYS A 532 34.26 -12.78 23.70
N ASP A 533 34.01 -11.49 23.71
CA ASP A 533 32.80 -10.97 24.32
C ASP A 533 31.57 -11.06 23.41
N GLY A 534 31.78 -11.09 22.09
CA GLY A 534 30.71 -11.02 21.10
C GLY A 534 29.91 -9.71 21.11
N PRO A 535 28.93 -9.58 20.19
CA PRO A 535 28.11 -8.37 20.06
C PRO A 535 27.11 -8.23 21.21
N LYS A 536 26.96 -6.99 21.70
CA LYS A 536 25.93 -6.62 22.69
C LYS A 536 24.66 -6.18 21.98
N TYR A 537 23.50 -6.77 22.29
CA TYR A 537 22.22 -6.37 21.71
C TYR A 537 21.53 -5.31 22.59
N HIS A 538 20.91 -4.31 21.97
CA HIS A 538 20.28 -3.16 22.66
C HIS A 538 19.20 -3.53 23.70
N TYR A 539 18.53 -4.67 23.57
CA TYR A 539 17.42 -5.09 24.43
C TYR A 539 17.80 -6.18 25.45
N GLN A 540 19.06 -6.63 25.48
CA GLN A 540 19.52 -7.65 26.41
C GLN A 540 20.62 -7.07 27.30
N ASN A 541 20.44 -7.18 28.61
CA ASN A 541 21.44 -6.74 29.58
C ASN A 541 22.74 -7.57 29.51
N ASP A 542 22.67 -8.80 28.96
CA ASP A 542 23.80 -9.74 28.89
C ASP A 542 24.27 -10.01 27.44
N ARG A 543 25.59 -10.14 27.25
CA ARG A 543 26.19 -10.58 25.98
C ARG A 543 25.99 -12.11 25.82
N LYS A 544 24.96 -12.54 25.08
CA LYS A 544 24.64 -13.97 24.91
C LYS A 544 25.52 -14.74 23.90
N ASN A 545 26.29 -14.04 23.07
CA ASN A 545 27.08 -14.65 21.99
C ASN A 545 28.59 -14.57 22.25
N LEU A 546 29.01 -15.00 23.44
CA LEU A 546 30.44 -15.13 23.76
C LEU A 546 31.14 -16.02 22.71
N ASN A 547 32.41 -15.71 22.42
CA ASN A 547 33.25 -16.44 21.48
C ASN A 547 32.66 -16.53 20.06
N LYS A 548 32.15 -15.42 19.54
CA LYS A 548 31.58 -15.36 18.19
C LYS A 548 32.68 -15.41 17.12
N LEU A 549 32.54 -16.30 16.14
CA LEU A 549 33.39 -16.33 14.95
C LEU A 549 33.06 -15.12 14.04
N ILE A 550 34.09 -14.37 13.66
CA ILE A 550 34.00 -13.13 12.88
C ILE A 550 35.06 -13.08 11.78
N ALA A 551 34.86 -12.21 10.80
CA ALA A 551 35.82 -11.87 9.77
C ALA A 551 36.45 -10.50 10.06
N LEU A 552 37.78 -10.43 9.97
CA LEU A 552 38.58 -9.22 10.10
C LEU A 552 39.07 -8.82 8.71
N LYS A 553 38.51 -7.76 8.12
CA LYS A 553 38.97 -7.22 6.82
C LYS A 553 39.92 -6.06 7.07
N SER A 554 41.19 -6.23 6.69
CA SER A 554 42.20 -5.18 6.69
C SER A 554 42.44 -4.72 5.26
N LEU A 555 42.20 -3.45 4.96
CA LEU A 555 42.64 -2.86 3.68
C LEU A 555 44.17 -2.75 3.66
N ASN A 556 44.76 -2.77 2.48
CA ASN A 556 46.19 -2.49 2.33
C ASN A 556 46.47 -1.02 2.70
N ASP A 557 47.57 -0.76 3.39
CA ASP A 557 48.07 0.59 3.75
C ASP A 557 47.08 1.48 4.52
N SER A 558 46.13 0.90 5.27
CA SER A 558 45.14 1.62 6.08
C SER A 558 45.66 2.14 7.43
N GLN A 559 46.93 2.55 7.49
CA GLN A 559 47.57 3.12 8.69
C GLN A 559 46.92 4.46 9.07
N ASN A 560 46.48 5.22 8.06
CA ASN A 560 45.68 6.42 8.20
C ASN A 560 44.25 6.12 7.79
N ILE A 561 43.28 6.62 8.57
CA ILE A 561 41.87 6.45 8.21
C ILE A 561 41.55 7.35 7.01
N THR A 562 41.13 6.73 5.90
CA THR A 562 40.80 7.46 4.68
C THR A 562 39.29 7.62 4.53
N SER A 563 38.87 8.60 3.73
CA SER A 563 37.46 8.78 3.36
C SER A 563 36.88 7.54 2.70
N GLU A 564 37.67 6.80 1.92
CA GLU A 564 37.24 5.60 1.22
C GLU A 564 36.91 4.46 2.20
N PHE A 565 37.75 4.26 3.23
CA PHE A 565 37.50 3.25 4.27
C PHE A 565 36.21 3.54 5.05
N LEU A 566 35.97 4.80 5.41
CA LEU A 566 34.76 5.22 6.10
C LEU A 566 33.50 5.09 5.22
N LYS A 567 33.61 5.45 3.94
CA LYS A 567 32.53 5.26 2.94
C LYS A 567 32.18 3.79 2.78
N GLU A 568 33.16 2.89 2.72
CA GLU A 568 32.92 1.45 2.68
C GLU A 568 32.12 1.00 3.91
N ILE A 569 32.50 1.42 5.12
CA ILE A 569 31.73 1.08 6.33
C ILE A 569 30.30 1.63 6.28
N GLN A 570 30.12 2.86 5.79
CA GLN A 570 28.80 3.48 5.65
C GLN A 570 27.91 2.74 4.66
N SER A 571 28.47 2.14 3.61
CA SER A 571 27.70 1.37 2.63
C SER A 571 27.06 0.10 3.22
N TYR A 572 27.69 -0.50 4.24
CA TYR A 572 27.09 -1.58 5.05
C TYR A 572 25.96 -1.10 5.98
N SER A 573 25.83 0.21 6.19
CA SER A 573 24.87 0.78 7.14
C SER A 573 23.42 0.60 6.69
N ARG A 574 22.55 0.23 7.63
CA ARG A 574 21.14 -0.08 7.39
C ARG A 574 20.25 1.14 7.59
N GLU A 575 19.84 1.78 6.51
CA GLU A 575 18.67 2.67 6.52
C GLU A 575 17.39 1.92 6.12
N MET A 576 17.13 0.72 6.66
CA MET A 576 15.89 0.00 6.32
C MET A 576 14.76 0.40 7.25
N ARG A 577 13.64 0.91 6.75
CA ARG A 577 12.37 1.12 7.48
C ARG A 577 11.55 -0.19 7.55
N TYR A 578 11.31 -0.68 8.77
CA TYR A 578 10.26 -1.65 9.17
C TYR A 578 10.20 -3.10 8.63
N THR A 579 11.20 -3.68 7.96
CA THR A 579 11.12 -5.11 7.58
C THR A 579 11.97 -6.03 8.48
N SER A 580 11.35 -7.14 8.87
CA SER A 580 11.85 -8.15 9.79
C SER A 580 13.18 -8.80 9.34
N ASN A 581 14.08 -9.00 10.31
CA ASN A 581 15.24 -9.92 10.33
C ASN A 581 15.47 -10.80 9.08
N SER A 582 16.04 -10.25 8.00
CA SER A 582 17.00 -10.97 7.14
C SER A 582 17.50 -10.11 5.98
N SER A 583 18.34 -9.11 6.24
CA SER A 583 19.13 -8.50 5.15
C SER A 583 20.00 -9.58 4.49
N ASN A 584 20.14 -9.51 3.17
CA ASN A 584 21.04 -10.35 2.38
C ASN A 584 22.37 -9.62 2.07
N ILE A 585 22.71 -8.57 2.83
CA ILE A 585 24.03 -7.95 2.87
C ILE A 585 24.74 -8.43 4.14
N LEU A 586 26.05 -8.71 4.03
CA LEU A 586 26.87 -9.17 5.14
C LEU A 586 26.84 -8.14 6.29
N LYS A 587 26.66 -8.61 7.53
CA LYS A 587 26.57 -7.70 8.67
C LYS A 587 27.94 -7.15 9.03
N ILE A 588 27.97 -5.87 9.37
CA ILE A 588 29.10 -5.23 10.02
C ILE A 588 28.82 -5.06 11.52
N TYR A 589 29.81 -5.37 12.35
CA TYR A 589 29.73 -5.26 13.81
C TYR A 589 30.47 -4.03 14.33
N GLY A 590 31.49 -3.58 13.63
CA GLY A 590 32.35 -2.53 14.15
C GLY A 590 33.67 -2.40 13.41
N MET A 591 34.60 -1.73 14.08
CA MET A 591 35.96 -1.52 13.63
C MET A 591 36.96 -1.73 14.78
N SER A 592 38.21 -1.96 14.41
CA SER A 592 39.34 -2.11 15.31
C SER A 592 40.60 -1.59 14.62
N GLN A 593 41.74 -1.62 15.32
CA GLN A 593 43.05 -1.31 14.76
C GLN A 593 44.05 -2.36 15.22
N ASN A 594 44.84 -2.87 14.28
CA ASN A 594 45.94 -3.78 14.61
C ASN A 594 47.05 -3.00 15.33
N PRO A 595 47.43 -3.34 16.57
CA PRO A 595 48.51 -2.64 17.28
C PRO A 595 49.89 -2.84 16.65
N ASP A 596 50.12 -3.95 15.92
CA ASP A 596 51.41 -4.25 15.31
C ASP A 596 51.61 -3.52 13.99
N THR A 597 50.55 -3.39 13.19
CA THR A 597 50.63 -2.79 11.84
C THR A 597 50.02 -1.40 11.74
N ASN A 598 49.32 -0.94 12.79
CA ASN A 598 48.49 0.27 12.84
C ASN A 598 47.36 0.34 11.80
N ASN A 599 47.11 -0.74 11.06
CA ASN A 599 46.05 -0.78 10.06
C ASN A 599 44.68 -0.85 10.73
N TYR A 600 43.74 -0.01 10.27
CA TYR A 600 42.33 -0.14 10.63
C TYR A 600 41.72 -1.41 10.01
N ILE A 601 40.82 -2.04 10.78
CA ILE A 601 40.20 -3.33 10.48
C ILE A 601 38.68 -3.18 10.58
N MET A 602 37.95 -3.71 9.61
CA MET A 602 36.49 -3.88 9.68
C MET A 602 36.14 -5.24 10.27
N ILE A 603 35.14 -5.25 11.15
CA ILE A 603 34.67 -6.46 11.84
C ILE A 603 33.34 -6.88 11.21
N LEU A 604 33.34 -7.98 10.47
CA LEU A 604 32.21 -8.47 9.67
C LEU A 604 31.71 -9.83 10.19
N GLU A 605 30.46 -10.16 9.84
CA GLU A 605 29.93 -11.52 10.01
C GLU A 605 30.77 -12.52 9.21
N TYR A 606 31.17 -13.62 9.86
CA TYR A 606 31.87 -14.70 9.19
C TYR A 606 30.89 -15.63 8.48
N ALA A 607 31.00 -15.74 7.16
CA ALA A 607 30.18 -16.61 6.34
C ALA A 607 30.83 -18.01 6.21
N ASN A 608 30.35 -18.98 6.99
CA ASN A 608 30.95 -20.30 7.13
C ASN A 608 31.00 -21.13 5.83
N GLY A 609 30.10 -20.83 4.88
CA GLY A 609 30.02 -21.48 3.58
C GLY A 609 31.01 -20.93 2.55
N GLY A 610 31.78 -19.89 2.87
CA GLY A 610 32.76 -19.29 1.96
C GLY A 610 32.11 -18.60 0.74
N ASN A 611 32.94 -18.21 -0.23
CA ASN A 611 32.47 -17.58 -1.46
C ASN A 611 31.82 -18.60 -2.42
N PHE A 612 31.02 -18.09 -3.35
CA PHE A 612 30.22 -18.91 -4.24
C PHE A 612 31.09 -19.78 -5.16
N ASP A 613 32.17 -19.23 -5.70
CA ASP A 613 32.96 -19.83 -6.77
C ASP A 613 34.12 -20.72 -6.32
N ASP A 614 34.88 -20.32 -5.31
CA ASP A 614 36.06 -21.08 -4.90
C ASP A 614 35.79 -22.12 -3.82
N TYR A 615 34.78 -21.89 -2.99
CA TYR A 615 34.50 -22.77 -1.85
C TYR A 615 33.16 -23.50 -1.98
N TRP A 616 32.06 -22.76 -2.11
CA TRP A 616 30.72 -23.34 -1.98
C TRP A 616 30.40 -24.29 -3.13
N ILE A 617 30.58 -23.85 -4.39
CA ILE A 617 30.23 -24.68 -5.55
C ILE A 617 31.09 -25.95 -5.61
N LYS A 618 32.39 -25.87 -5.34
CA LYS A 618 33.31 -27.02 -5.43
C LYS A 618 32.91 -28.13 -4.46
N LYS A 619 32.41 -27.76 -3.27
CA LYS A 619 31.94 -28.70 -2.25
C LYS A 619 30.52 -29.22 -2.51
N ASN A 620 29.62 -28.35 -2.99
CA ASN A 620 28.18 -28.62 -2.99
C ASN A 620 27.55 -28.83 -4.37
N TYR A 621 28.31 -28.73 -5.48
CA TYR A 621 27.75 -28.81 -6.85
C TYR A 621 26.87 -30.05 -7.08
N LYS A 622 27.25 -31.20 -6.48
CA LYS A 622 26.48 -32.44 -6.57
C LYS A 622 25.04 -32.27 -6.05
N SER A 623 24.88 -31.64 -4.90
CA SER A 623 23.60 -31.41 -4.25
C SER A 623 22.89 -30.14 -4.74
N PHE A 624 23.61 -29.20 -5.36
CA PHE A 624 23.11 -27.88 -5.81
C PHE A 624 22.11 -27.98 -6.96
N ASN A 625 20.88 -28.34 -6.61
CA ASN A 625 19.75 -28.53 -7.53
C ASN A 625 19.10 -27.19 -7.93
N TRP A 626 18.18 -27.22 -8.88
CA TRP A 626 17.57 -26.00 -9.40
C TRP A 626 16.75 -25.22 -8.39
N ASN A 627 16.15 -25.88 -7.40
CA ASN A 627 15.47 -25.19 -6.29
C ASN A 627 16.47 -24.38 -5.46
N GLN A 628 17.60 -24.98 -5.09
CA GLN A 628 18.67 -24.28 -4.36
C GLN A 628 19.30 -23.16 -5.18
N LYS A 629 19.49 -23.36 -6.49
CA LYS A 629 19.97 -22.32 -7.42
C LYS A 629 19.03 -21.11 -7.45
N VAL A 630 17.72 -21.33 -7.63
CA VAL A 630 16.73 -20.25 -7.63
C VAL A 630 16.65 -19.56 -6.28
N ASN A 631 16.68 -20.30 -5.16
CA ASN A 631 16.69 -19.69 -3.82
C ASN A 631 17.94 -18.84 -3.58
N THR A 632 19.10 -19.29 -4.06
CA THR A 632 20.35 -18.53 -4.02
C THR A 632 20.19 -17.21 -4.78
N LEU A 633 19.68 -17.26 -6.02
CA LEU A 633 19.42 -16.06 -6.81
C LEU A 633 18.39 -15.13 -6.15
N CYS A 634 17.35 -15.68 -5.51
CA CYS A 634 16.40 -14.90 -4.71
C CYS A 634 17.06 -14.19 -3.53
N ASN A 635 18.03 -14.81 -2.87
CA ASN A 635 18.78 -14.18 -1.77
C ASN A 635 19.69 -13.07 -2.31
N ILE A 636 20.39 -13.34 -3.41
CA ILE A 636 21.28 -12.36 -4.07
C ILE A 636 20.48 -11.15 -4.53
N ILE A 637 19.34 -11.33 -5.22
CA ILE A 637 18.54 -10.21 -5.73
C ILE A 637 17.92 -9.37 -4.61
N LYS A 638 17.56 -9.98 -3.48
CA LYS A 638 17.11 -9.24 -2.28
C LYS A 638 18.20 -8.31 -1.76
N GLY A 639 19.43 -8.83 -1.64
CA GLY A 639 20.57 -8.01 -1.25
C GLY A 639 20.83 -6.89 -2.24
N LEU A 640 20.80 -7.17 -3.55
CA LEU A 640 21.04 -6.17 -4.58
C LEU A 640 19.95 -5.09 -4.58
N LYS A 641 18.69 -5.50 -4.35
CA LYS A 641 17.56 -4.57 -4.19
C LYS A 641 17.77 -3.63 -3.02
N GLU A 642 18.28 -4.11 -1.88
CA GLU A 642 18.62 -3.26 -0.74
C GLU A 642 19.67 -2.19 -1.09
N ILE A 643 20.64 -2.52 -1.96
CA ILE A 643 21.65 -1.57 -2.46
C ILE A 643 21.01 -0.56 -3.41
N HIS A 644 20.28 -1.04 -4.41
CA HIS A 644 19.67 -0.19 -5.44
C HIS A 644 18.58 0.75 -4.90
N GLN A 645 17.84 0.34 -3.86
CA GLN A 645 16.85 1.20 -3.20
C GLN A 645 17.48 2.39 -2.45
N LYS A 646 18.78 2.35 -2.17
CA LYS A 646 19.55 3.48 -1.63
C LYS A 646 20.16 4.35 -2.72
N SER A 647 19.77 4.16 -3.98
CA SER A 647 20.40 4.81 -5.15
C SER A 647 21.90 4.55 -5.23
N MET A 648 22.33 3.36 -4.81
CA MET A 648 23.72 2.89 -4.89
C MET A 648 23.89 1.83 -5.98
N VAL A 649 25.13 1.64 -6.42
CA VAL A 649 25.60 0.60 -7.34
C VAL A 649 26.73 -0.16 -6.64
N HIS A 650 26.76 -1.49 -6.74
CA HIS A 650 27.80 -2.31 -6.12
C HIS A 650 29.15 -2.20 -6.87
N ARG A 651 29.12 -2.11 -8.21
CA ARG A 651 30.26 -1.88 -9.13
C ARG A 651 31.27 -3.02 -9.27
N ASP A 652 31.40 -3.86 -8.25
CA ASP A 652 32.23 -5.08 -8.28
C ASP A 652 31.41 -6.33 -7.97
N PHE A 653 30.28 -6.48 -8.67
CA PHE A 653 29.34 -7.54 -8.39
C PHE A 653 29.71 -8.82 -9.14
N HIS A 654 30.18 -9.83 -8.42
CA HIS A 654 30.58 -11.11 -9.02
C HIS A 654 30.49 -12.25 -8.00
N THR A 655 30.67 -13.48 -8.44
CA THR A 655 30.51 -14.70 -7.63
C THR A 655 31.45 -14.76 -6.42
N GLY A 656 32.67 -14.27 -6.55
CA GLY A 656 33.63 -14.13 -5.44
C GLY A 656 33.15 -13.21 -4.30
N ASN A 657 32.28 -12.23 -4.58
CA ASN A 657 31.69 -11.32 -3.59
C ASN A 657 30.34 -11.81 -3.05
N ILE A 658 29.90 -13.01 -3.46
CA ILE A 658 28.71 -13.70 -2.92
C ILE A 658 29.16 -14.76 -1.92
N LEU A 659 28.77 -14.63 -0.65
CA LEU A 659 29.14 -15.53 0.43
C LEU A 659 27.96 -16.38 0.91
N PHE A 660 28.22 -17.61 1.33
CA PHE A 660 27.22 -18.52 1.88
C PHE A 660 27.40 -18.68 3.39
N ASP A 661 26.29 -18.81 4.11
CA ASP A 661 26.27 -19.32 5.47
C ASP A 661 25.77 -20.76 5.49
N SER A 662 26.69 -21.68 5.79
CA SER A 662 26.47 -23.12 5.70
C SER A 662 25.41 -23.67 6.64
N LEU A 663 24.98 -22.90 7.65
CA LEU A 663 24.00 -23.34 8.64
C LEU A 663 22.55 -23.07 8.23
N HIS A 664 22.31 -22.17 7.28
CA HIS A 664 20.97 -21.61 7.02
C HIS A 664 20.59 -21.46 5.54
N ASP A 665 21.38 -22.02 4.61
CA ASP A 665 21.21 -21.84 3.15
C ASP A 665 21.03 -20.37 2.73
N LYS A 666 21.59 -19.45 3.54
CA LYS A 666 21.47 -18.02 3.35
C LYS A 666 22.71 -17.51 2.62
N THR A 667 22.46 -16.58 1.70
CA THR A 667 23.50 -15.97 0.87
C THR A 667 23.61 -14.49 1.20
N TYR A 668 24.83 -13.98 1.21
CA TYR A 668 25.15 -12.58 1.51
C TYR A 668 25.93 -11.96 0.36
N ILE A 669 25.57 -10.74 -0.02
CA ILE A 669 26.44 -9.85 -0.76
C ILE A 669 27.49 -9.31 0.21
N SER A 670 28.75 -9.33 -0.20
CA SER A 670 29.90 -8.86 0.55
C SER A 670 30.74 -7.89 -0.29
N ASP A 671 31.81 -7.37 0.30
CA ASP A 671 32.73 -6.41 -0.31
C ASP A 671 32.06 -5.16 -0.93
N MET A 672 31.69 -4.23 -0.05
CA MET A 672 31.05 -2.98 -0.46
C MET A 672 32.07 -1.86 -0.72
N GLY A 673 33.37 -2.17 -0.86
CA GLY A 673 34.44 -1.17 -0.96
C GLY A 673 34.39 -0.29 -2.20
N LEU A 674 33.79 -0.79 -3.29
CA LEU A 674 33.56 -0.04 -4.53
C LEU A 674 32.10 0.42 -4.67
N CYS A 675 31.27 0.21 -3.64
CA CYS A 675 29.87 0.59 -3.68
C CYS A 675 29.72 2.11 -3.58
N GLY A 676 28.96 2.71 -4.49
CA GLY A 676 28.83 4.16 -4.57
C GLY A 676 27.56 4.63 -5.27
N GLU A 677 27.33 5.94 -5.27
CA GLU A 677 26.15 6.56 -5.88
C GLU A 677 26.09 6.35 -7.41
N VAL A 678 24.88 6.30 -7.97
CA VAL A 678 24.68 6.17 -9.42
C VAL A 678 25.32 7.35 -10.15
N GLY A 679 26.10 7.07 -11.21
CA GLY A 679 26.58 8.11 -12.11
C GLY A 679 27.69 9.02 -11.55
N ASN A 680 28.37 8.65 -10.47
CA ASN A 680 29.51 9.43 -9.96
C ASN A 680 30.64 9.49 -11.02
N ILE A 681 30.89 10.69 -11.56
CA ILE A 681 31.83 10.97 -12.67
C ILE A 681 33.28 11.09 -12.16
N ASP A 682 33.49 11.24 -10.84
CA ASP A 682 34.82 11.44 -10.26
C ASP A 682 35.70 10.17 -10.33
N GLU A 683 35.11 9.01 -10.62
CA GLU A 683 35.82 7.74 -10.76
C GLU A 683 36.25 7.47 -12.21
N LYS A 684 37.44 7.96 -12.55
CA LYS A 684 38.10 7.70 -13.86
C LYS A 684 38.60 6.26 -14.02
N ASN A 685 38.69 5.50 -12.92
CA ASN A 685 39.25 4.16 -12.90
C ASN A 685 38.14 3.11 -12.95
N ILE A 686 38.27 2.18 -13.89
CA ILE A 686 37.40 1.02 -14.03
C ILE A 686 38.02 -0.11 -13.21
N TYR A 687 37.30 -0.57 -12.19
CA TYR A 687 37.71 -1.69 -11.35
C TYR A 687 36.74 -2.84 -11.47
N GLY A 688 37.25 -4.06 -11.30
CA GLY A 688 36.43 -5.24 -11.05
C GLY A 688 36.96 -6.46 -11.77
N VAL A 689 36.09 -7.47 -11.89
CA VAL A 689 36.38 -8.71 -12.60
C VAL A 689 35.89 -8.59 -14.04
N MET A 690 36.81 -8.49 -15.01
CA MET A 690 36.53 -8.12 -16.42
C MET A 690 35.27 -8.78 -17.03
N PRO A 691 35.07 -10.11 -16.96
CA PRO A 691 33.85 -10.75 -17.46
C PRO A 691 32.51 -10.28 -16.86
N TYR A 692 32.53 -9.72 -15.66
CA TYR A 692 31.35 -9.24 -14.94
C TYR A 692 31.12 -7.74 -15.13
N VAL A 693 32.05 -7.00 -15.73
CA VAL A 693 31.92 -5.56 -15.95
C VAL A 693 31.14 -5.31 -17.24
N ALA A 694 30.10 -4.47 -17.13
CA ALA A 694 29.19 -4.19 -18.23
C ALA A 694 29.89 -3.48 -19.41
N PRO A 695 29.46 -3.72 -20.67
CA PRO A 695 30.12 -3.20 -21.86
C PRO A 695 30.16 -1.66 -21.91
N GLU A 696 29.11 -0.98 -21.44
CA GLU A 696 29.08 0.48 -21.36
C GLU A 696 30.12 1.03 -20.38
N VAL A 697 30.36 0.32 -19.28
CA VAL A 697 31.36 0.69 -18.28
C VAL A 697 32.78 0.45 -18.81
N LEU A 698 33.00 -0.67 -19.52
CA LEU A 698 34.28 -0.94 -20.20
C LEU A 698 34.61 0.13 -21.25
N ARG A 699 33.60 0.73 -21.87
CA ARG A 699 33.71 1.90 -22.76
C ARG A 699 33.92 3.23 -22.03
N GLY A 700 34.05 3.22 -20.72
CA GLY A 700 34.31 4.41 -19.90
C GLY A 700 33.07 5.22 -19.52
N ARG A 701 31.85 4.72 -19.77
CA ARG A 701 30.64 5.37 -19.24
C ARG A 701 30.53 5.13 -17.72
N PRO A 702 29.89 6.04 -16.96
CA PRO A 702 29.72 5.87 -15.52
C PRO A 702 28.93 4.61 -15.16
N TYR A 703 29.19 4.07 -13.96
CA TYR A 703 28.42 2.94 -13.43
C TYR A 703 26.96 3.33 -13.15
N THR A 704 26.05 2.47 -13.62
CA THR A 704 24.60 2.56 -13.35
C THR A 704 24.11 1.30 -12.67
N GLN A 705 22.88 1.31 -12.15
CA GLN A 705 22.25 0.11 -11.60
C GLN A 705 22.11 -1.00 -12.65
N ALA A 706 21.92 -0.65 -13.92
CA ALA A 706 21.88 -1.59 -15.04
C ALA A 706 23.21 -2.33 -15.25
N ALA A 707 24.34 -1.75 -14.84
CA ALA A 707 25.65 -2.43 -14.86
C ALA A 707 25.70 -3.58 -13.84
N ASP A 708 25.16 -3.41 -12.63
CA ASP A 708 25.02 -4.51 -11.66
C ASP A 708 24.06 -5.60 -12.17
N ILE A 709 23.04 -5.23 -12.95
CA ILE A 709 22.12 -6.21 -13.58
C ILE A 709 22.85 -7.04 -14.64
N TYR A 710 23.75 -6.43 -15.43
CA TYR A 710 24.64 -7.16 -16.34
C TYR A 710 25.49 -8.18 -15.57
N SER A 711 26.12 -7.73 -14.48
CA SER A 711 26.90 -8.58 -13.60
C SER A 711 26.06 -9.73 -13.01
N PHE A 712 24.79 -9.45 -12.64
CA PHE A 712 23.85 -10.49 -12.21
C PHE A 712 23.56 -11.52 -13.31
N GLY A 713 23.46 -11.11 -14.58
CA GLY A 713 23.36 -12.03 -15.73
C GLY A 713 24.54 -13.00 -15.81
N MET A 714 25.76 -12.52 -15.54
CA MET A 714 26.95 -13.37 -15.46
C MET A 714 26.94 -14.30 -14.23
N ILE A 715 26.40 -13.85 -13.10
CA ILE A 715 26.16 -14.71 -11.92
C ILE A 715 25.11 -15.78 -12.23
N MET A 716 24.07 -15.46 -13.00
CA MET A 716 23.09 -16.44 -13.48
C MET A 716 23.75 -17.49 -14.38
N TYR A 717 24.64 -17.09 -15.30
CA TYR A 717 25.42 -18.03 -16.11
C TYR A 717 26.23 -18.99 -15.23
N PHE A 718 26.95 -18.45 -14.25
CA PHE A 718 27.72 -19.23 -13.30
C PHE A 718 26.83 -20.18 -12.48
N THR A 719 25.69 -19.70 -11.99
CA THR A 719 24.75 -20.51 -11.18
C THR A 719 24.20 -21.70 -11.97
N ALA A 720 23.93 -21.50 -13.27
CA ALA A 720 23.45 -22.56 -14.14
C ALA A 720 24.54 -23.61 -14.43
N THR A 721 25.74 -23.17 -14.79
CA THR A 721 26.79 -24.02 -15.38
C THR A 721 27.86 -24.49 -14.38
N GLY A 722 28.02 -23.76 -13.27
CA GLY A 722 29.18 -23.84 -12.38
C GLY A 722 30.47 -23.27 -12.97
N ARG A 723 30.46 -22.75 -14.20
CA ARG A 723 31.65 -22.28 -14.92
C ARG A 723 31.78 -20.78 -14.84
N GLN A 724 33.00 -20.30 -14.70
CA GLN A 724 33.26 -18.87 -14.77
C GLN A 724 33.02 -18.35 -16.20
N PRO A 725 32.42 -17.16 -16.38
CA PRO A 725 32.24 -16.57 -17.69
C PRO A 725 33.60 -16.36 -18.38
N PHE A 726 33.72 -16.75 -19.65
CA PHE A 726 34.95 -16.64 -20.44
C PHE A 726 36.19 -17.39 -19.88
N GLN A 727 35.99 -18.46 -19.11
CA GLN A 727 37.09 -19.22 -18.49
C GLN A 727 38.11 -19.84 -19.44
N ASN A 728 37.79 -19.92 -20.74
CA ASN A 728 38.60 -20.56 -21.76
C ASN A 728 39.46 -19.59 -22.59
N CYS A 729 39.44 -18.28 -22.32
CA CYS A 729 40.28 -17.30 -23.01
C CYS A 729 41.07 -16.41 -22.03
N ALA A 730 42.02 -15.65 -22.57
CA ALA A 730 42.77 -14.66 -21.81
C ALA A 730 41.86 -13.47 -21.44
N HIS A 731 42.02 -12.93 -20.22
CA HIS A 731 41.36 -11.69 -19.83
C HIS A 731 42.24 -10.50 -20.22
N ASP A 732 42.30 -10.23 -21.51
CA ASP A 732 43.07 -9.16 -22.15
C ASP A 732 42.16 -8.19 -22.91
N GLN A 733 42.75 -7.31 -23.71
CA GLN A 733 42.02 -6.31 -24.50
C GLN A 733 41.10 -6.93 -25.56
N PHE A 734 41.41 -8.11 -26.10
CA PHE A 734 40.55 -8.77 -27.08
C PHE A 734 39.24 -9.23 -26.45
N LEU A 735 39.30 -9.76 -25.22
CA LEU A 735 38.09 -10.10 -24.49
C LEU A 735 37.23 -8.86 -24.21
N VAL A 736 37.84 -7.71 -23.89
CA VAL A 736 37.09 -6.46 -23.70
C VAL A 736 36.36 -6.06 -24.99
N LEU A 737 37.02 -6.15 -26.15
CA LEU A 737 36.40 -5.89 -27.46
C LEU A 737 35.25 -6.86 -27.71
N ASP A 738 35.45 -8.16 -27.52
CA ASP A 738 34.42 -9.18 -27.69
C ASP A 738 33.18 -8.89 -26.83
N ILE A 739 33.37 -8.55 -25.55
CA ILE A 739 32.27 -8.19 -24.64
C ILE A 739 31.52 -6.97 -25.15
N CYS A 740 32.24 -5.94 -25.58
CA CYS A 740 31.70 -4.71 -26.14
C CYS A 740 30.92 -4.95 -27.43
N GLU A 741 31.35 -5.88 -28.29
CA GLU A 741 30.66 -6.30 -29.52
C GLU A 741 29.49 -7.26 -29.29
N GLY A 742 29.14 -7.53 -28.02
CA GLY A 742 27.98 -8.34 -27.68
C GLY A 742 28.26 -9.85 -27.62
N ILE A 743 29.53 -10.28 -27.68
CA ILE A 743 29.89 -11.68 -27.44
C ILE A 743 29.57 -12.05 -25.98
N ARG A 744 28.98 -13.22 -25.78
CA ARG A 744 28.57 -13.74 -24.47
C ARG A 744 28.93 -15.24 -24.34
N PRO A 745 29.07 -15.76 -23.11
CA PRO A 745 29.25 -17.19 -22.90
C PRO A 745 28.09 -18.03 -23.45
N VAL A 746 28.41 -19.15 -24.08
CA VAL A 746 27.41 -20.06 -24.67
C VAL A 746 26.76 -20.92 -23.59
N ILE A 747 25.41 -21.00 -23.61
CA ILE A 747 24.60 -21.92 -22.81
C ILE A 747 23.48 -22.53 -23.67
N ASN A 748 23.11 -23.78 -23.41
CA ASN A 748 22.06 -24.49 -24.12
C ASN A 748 20.95 -25.01 -23.18
N GLU A 749 19.78 -25.31 -23.75
CA GLU A 749 18.57 -25.69 -23.00
C GLU A 749 18.70 -26.93 -22.09
N PRO A 750 19.50 -27.97 -22.43
CA PRO A 750 19.69 -29.10 -21.51
C PRO A 750 20.33 -28.68 -20.17
N VAL A 751 21.13 -27.63 -20.17
CA VAL A 751 21.82 -27.13 -18.96
C VAL A 751 20.90 -26.27 -18.11
N ALA A 752 20.03 -25.46 -18.71
CA ALA A 752 19.10 -24.59 -18.02
C ALA A 752 17.79 -24.40 -18.80
N PRO A 753 16.63 -24.32 -18.12
CA PRO A 753 15.36 -24.11 -18.81
C PRO A 753 15.34 -22.83 -19.64
N LYS A 754 14.63 -22.83 -20.77
CA LYS A 754 14.53 -21.68 -21.69
C LYS A 754 14.18 -20.36 -20.99
N CYS A 755 13.17 -20.35 -20.11
CA CYS A 755 12.78 -19.15 -19.35
C CYS A 755 13.93 -18.56 -18.48
N TYR A 756 14.83 -19.40 -17.98
CA TYR A 756 16.01 -18.97 -17.25
C TYR A 756 17.05 -18.36 -18.19
N ILE A 757 17.29 -19.02 -19.34
CA ILE A 757 18.22 -18.54 -20.36
C ILE A 757 17.77 -17.19 -20.92
N ASP A 758 16.48 -17.04 -21.22
CA ASP A 758 15.90 -15.81 -21.76
C ASP A 758 16.05 -14.65 -20.76
N LEU A 759 15.76 -14.89 -19.47
CA LEU A 759 15.95 -13.89 -18.42
C LEU A 759 17.43 -13.52 -18.24
N MET A 760 18.32 -14.52 -18.19
CA MET A 760 19.76 -14.30 -18.12
C MET A 760 20.24 -13.46 -19.31
N LYS A 761 19.73 -13.75 -20.52
CA LYS A 761 20.05 -12.99 -21.72
C LYS A 761 19.56 -11.56 -21.67
N LYS A 762 18.37 -11.33 -21.12
CA LYS A 762 17.85 -9.98 -20.88
C LYS A 762 18.70 -9.21 -19.88
N CYS A 763 19.27 -9.86 -18.86
CA CYS A 763 20.09 -9.19 -17.86
C CYS A 763 21.43 -8.68 -18.42
N TRP A 764 22.06 -9.40 -19.35
CA TRP A 764 23.35 -9.02 -19.93
C TRP A 764 23.26 -8.38 -21.32
N ASP A 765 22.09 -7.80 -21.64
CA ASP A 765 21.84 -7.13 -22.91
C ASP A 765 22.89 -6.04 -23.18
N LEU A 766 23.23 -5.82 -24.44
CA LEU A 766 24.22 -4.80 -24.82
C LEU A 766 23.72 -3.41 -24.44
N ASN A 767 22.43 -3.14 -24.66
CA ASN A 767 21.80 -1.89 -24.27
C ASN A 767 21.42 -1.94 -22.78
N PRO A 768 21.93 -1.04 -21.92
CA PRO A 768 21.57 -1.02 -20.51
C PRO A 768 20.07 -0.78 -20.26
N ASP A 769 19.37 -0.08 -21.15
CA ASP A 769 17.95 0.26 -20.98
C ASP A 769 17.01 -0.93 -21.23
N ASP A 770 17.48 -1.95 -21.97
CA ASP A 770 16.71 -3.17 -22.23
C ASP A 770 16.82 -4.21 -21.09
N ARG A 771 17.71 -3.96 -20.13
CA ARG A 771 17.90 -4.80 -18.94
C ARG A 771 16.79 -4.53 -17.92
N PRO A 772 16.23 -5.57 -17.26
CA PRO A 772 15.21 -5.37 -16.25
C PRO A 772 15.79 -4.62 -15.04
N ASN A 773 14.99 -3.74 -14.42
CA ASN A 773 15.38 -3.19 -13.12
C ASN A 773 15.30 -4.28 -12.02
N VAL A 774 15.89 -3.99 -10.86
CA VAL A 774 15.98 -4.96 -9.76
C VAL A 774 14.62 -5.45 -9.23
N ILE A 775 13.58 -4.62 -9.31
CA ILE A 775 12.22 -4.94 -8.84
C ILE A 775 11.54 -5.92 -9.82
N GLU A 776 11.66 -5.66 -11.11
CA GLU A 776 11.20 -6.58 -12.16
C GLU A 776 11.94 -7.90 -12.10
N LEU A 777 13.27 -7.84 -11.96
CA LEU A 777 14.12 -9.03 -11.87
C LEU A 777 13.76 -9.90 -10.65
N GLU A 778 13.51 -9.30 -9.49
CA GLU A 778 13.04 -10.03 -8.30
C GLU A 778 11.71 -10.76 -8.57
N LYS A 779 10.73 -10.10 -9.22
CA LYS A 779 9.44 -10.71 -9.58
C LYS A 779 9.65 -11.90 -10.53
N LEU A 780 10.46 -11.73 -11.56
CA LEU A 780 10.75 -12.77 -12.56
C LEU A 780 11.44 -13.98 -11.93
N ILE A 781 12.45 -13.79 -11.09
CA ILE A 781 13.14 -14.91 -10.41
C ILE A 781 12.21 -15.61 -9.42
N ASN A 782 11.41 -14.85 -8.64
CA ASN A 782 10.45 -15.46 -7.72
C ASN A 782 9.39 -16.29 -8.44
N SER A 783 9.01 -15.92 -9.67
CA SER A 783 8.07 -16.71 -10.49
C SER A 783 8.60 -18.13 -10.77
N PHE A 784 9.92 -18.33 -10.87
CA PHE A 784 10.51 -19.64 -11.09
C PHE A 784 10.16 -20.63 -9.98
N LYS A 785 9.96 -20.17 -8.73
CA LYS A 785 9.57 -21.04 -7.60
C LYS A 785 8.28 -21.83 -7.88
N TYR A 786 7.35 -21.23 -8.62
CA TYR A 786 6.08 -21.86 -8.98
C TYR A 786 6.21 -22.75 -10.23
N VAL A 787 7.13 -22.41 -11.15
CA VAL A 787 7.40 -23.14 -12.41
C VAL A 787 8.29 -24.37 -12.21
N ILE A 788 9.01 -24.47 -11.08
CA ILE A 788 9.98 -25.55 -10.78
C ILE A 788 9.38 -26.96 -10.89
N LYS A 789 8.06 -27.15 -10.73
CA LYS A 789 7.44 -28.49 -10.67
C LYS A 789 7.54 -29.32 -11.96
N THR A 790 7.79 -28.74 -13.14
CA THR A 790 7.90 -29.51 -14.40
C THR A 790 9.20 -29.24 -15.16
N LYS A 791 9.46 -28.02 -15.65
CA LYS A 791 10.59 -27.72 -16.56
C LYS A 791 11.98 -27.75 -15.93
N PHE A 792 12.10 -27.41 -14.65
CA PHE A 792 13.40 -27.39 -13.96
C PHE A 792 13.87 -28.79 -13.55
N LYS A 793 12.94 -29.76 -13.47
CA LYS A 793 13.25 -31.15 -13.12
C LYS A 793 14.10 -31.84 -14.19
N GLU A 794 13.76 -31.63 -15.47
CA GLU A 794 14.51 -32.17 -16.62
C GLU A 794 15.96 -31.64 -16.64
N ALA A 795 16.16 -30.34 -16.42
CA ALA A 795 17.48 -29.75 -16.33
C ALA A 795 18.28 -30.28 -15.11
N ASP A 796 17.60 -30.61 -14.01
CA ASP A 796 18.23 -31.27 -12.85
C ASP A 796 18.63 -32.73 -13.14
N GLU A 797 17.82 -33.47 -13.90
CA GLU A 797 18.13 -34.83 -14.36
C GLU A 797 19.33 -34.82 -15.33
N TYR A 798 19.36 -33.89 -16.29
CA TYR A 798 20.49 -33.69 -17.18
C TYR A 798 21.78 -33.36 -16.41
N ARG A 799 21.70 -32.45 -15.43
CA ARG A 799 22.84 -32.11 -14.56
C ARG A 799 23.36 -33.35 -13.83
N LYS A 800 22.48 -34.15 -13.23
CA LYS A 800 22.85 -35.38 -12.52
C LYS A 800 23.54 -36.40 -13.43
N ALA A 801 23.02 -36.58 -14.65
CA ALA A 801 23.61 -37.47 -15.65
C ALA A 801 25.02 -37.03 -16.09
N ASN A 802 25.30 -35.72 -16.10
CA ASN A 802 26.54 -35.14 -16.63
C ASN A 802 27.56 -34.70 -15.56
N LEU A 803 27.39 -35.10 -14.29
CA LEU A 803 28.21 -34.65 -13.14
C LEU A 803 29.74 -34.80 -13.35
N ALA A 804 30.19 -35.86 -14.01
CA ALA A 804 31.62 -36.11 -14.26
C ALA A 804 32.24 -35.09 -15.23
N SER A 805 31.52 -34.74 -16.30
CA SER A 805 31.93 -33.71 -17.26
C SER A 805 32.00 -32.34 -16.58
N PHE A 806 31.04 -32.00 -15.71
CA PHE A 806 31.06 -30.74 -14.97
C PHE A 806 32.26 -30.62 -14.02
N LYS A 807 32.66 -31.70 -13.33
CA LYS A 807 33.85 -31.69 -12.47
C LYS A 807 35.15 -31.38 -13.21
N ASN A 808 35.33 -31.96 -14.39
CA ASN A 808 36.54 -31.71 -15.19
C ASN A 808 36.59 -30.26 -15.70
N ASN A 809 35.43 -29.71 -16.08
CA ASN A 809 35.32 -28.32 -16.57
C ASN A 809 35.49 -27.25 -15.48
N LEU A 810 35.28 -27.58 -14.20
CA LEU A 810 35.59 -26.70 -13.07
C LEU A 810 37.10 -26.50 -12.85
N SER A 811 37.95 -27.32 -13.48
CA SER A 811 39.40 -27.37 -13.21
C SER A 811 40.26 -26.81 -14.35
N ALA A 812 39.66 -26.43 -15.48
CA ALA A 812 40.37 -25.98 -16.68
C ALA A 812 40.04 -24.50 -16.97
N THR A 813 40.78 -23.60 -16.33
CA THR A 813 40.80 -22.16 -16.63
C THR A 813 42.02 -21.82 -17.46
N HIS A 814 41.86 -20.90 -18.41
CA HIS A 814 42.98 -20.34 -19.16
C HIS A 814 43.96 -19.68 -18.18
N PRO A 815 45.30 -19.84 -18.31
CA PRO A 815 46.27 -19.31 -17.35
C PRO A 815 46.23 -17.79 -17.17
N GLN A 816 45.75 -17.06 -18.18
CA GLN A 816 45.58 -15.60 -18.16
C GLN A 816 44.14 -15.16 -17.85
N ALA A 817 43.24 -16.08 -17.49
CA ALA A 817 41.92 -15.73 -16.97
C ALA A 817 42.03 -15.37 -15.49
N ILE A 818 41.62 -14.14 -15.14
CA ILE A 818 41.72 -13.58 -13.79
C ILE A 818 40.34 -13.19 -13.28
N TYR A 819 39.94 -13.83 -12.17
CA TYR A 819 38.64 -13.66 -11.51
C TYR A 819 38.72 -12.90 -10.17
N THR A 820 39.84 -12.23 -9.93
CA THR A 820 40.02 -11.31 -8.80
C THR A 820 39.96 -9.87 -9.30
N SER A 821 39.27 -9.01 -8.57
CA SER A 821 39.08 -7.60 -8.91
C SER A 821 40.42 -6.87 -9.08
N ARG A 822 40.54 -6.12 -10.17
CA ARG A 822 41.76 -5.36 -10.54
C ARG A 822 41.41 -4.12 -11.34
N LEU A 823 42.39 -3.23 -11.52
CA LEU A 823 42.28 -2.08 -12.42
C LEU A 823 42.20 -2.57 -13.88
N LEU A 824 41.16 -2.16 -14.60
CA LEU A 824 40.90 -2.57 -15.99
C LEU A 824 41.27 -1.53 -17.03
N ASN A 825 41.52 -0.27 -16.63
CA ASN A 825 41.93 0.79 -17.56
C ASN A 825 43.04 0.40 -18.55
N PRO A 826 44.09 -0.36 -18.18
CA PRO A 826 45.12 -0.77 -19.14
C PRO A 826 44.59 -1.56 -20.35
N PHE A 827 43.44 -2.23 -20.22
CA PHE A 827 42.82 -3.04 -21.28
C PHE A 827 41.74 -2.28 -22.07
N THR A 828 41.33 -1.09 -21.60
CA THR A 828 40.26 -0.29 -22.21
C THR A 828 40.77 0.96 -22.94
N LYS A 829 42.08 1.26 -22.87
CA LYS A 829 42.68 2.48 -23.45
C LYS A 829 42.32 2.71 -24.91
N ASP A 830 42.38 1.67 -25.74
CA ASP A 830 42.15 1.82 -27.18
C ASP A 830 40.67 1.82 -27.57
N LEU A 831 39.78 1.39 -26.67
CA LEU A 831 38.32 1.47 -26.87
C LEU A 831 37.78 2.89 -26.74
N LEU A 832 38.43 3.73 -25.92
CA LEU A 832 38.02 5.12 -25.71
C LEU A 832 38.16 5.98 -26.97
N ASN A 833 39.01 5.58 -27.92
CA ASN A 833 39.17 6.26 -29.20
C ASN A 833 38.03 5.98 -30.21
N TYR A 834 37.14 5.03 -29.91
CA TYR A 834 36.00 4.67 -30.77
C TYR A 834 34.66 5.26 -30.31
N VAL A 835 34.64 6.03 -29.21
CA VAL A 835 33.41 6.52 -28.57
C VAL A 835 32.89 7.84 -29.20
N ASP A 836 33.69 8.53 -30.01
CA ASP A 836 33.34 9.84 -30.57
C ASP A 836 32.51 9.81 -31.88
N ASP A 837 32.18 8.63 -32.45
CA ASP A 837 31.51 8.51 -33.75
C ASP A 837 30.11 7.83 -33.74
N GLN A 838 29.42 7.71 -32.58
CA GLN A 838 28.03 7.21 -32.52
C GLN A 838 27.08 8.01 -31.64
#